data_AF-A0A958JI10-F1
#
_entry.id   AF-A0A958JI10-F1
#
_cell.length_a   1.000
_cell.length_b   1.000
_cell.length_c   1.000
_cell.angle_alpha   90.00
_cell.angle_beta   90.00
_cell.angle_gamma   90.00
#
_symmetry.space_group_name_H-M   'P 1'
#
loop_
_entity.id
_entity.type
_entity.pdbx_description
1 polymer ?
#
loop_
_entity_poly.entity_id
_entity_poly.type
_entity_poly.pdbx_seq_one_letter_code
_entity_poly.pdbx_strand_id
1 'polypeptide(L)'
;MTSPTHCSLRVHSYFLLVLIQLGLFGSFCPSATAEEALGFWNTYLNQLNVIECSNPAAKTTTVSLEVRDRVARTLAVFDLAIPAGGSAHQMIPLEGFNSMIGTYLVRSSGGTAVACHTMVYRAATNSGEIVDYAYALQTPTPLYGQKSGIFNSMNPDPSLGSVLNWFTLYNPNSVPMDFDMGVYALDGDRKADLSGVIRLAPGERVDVPLGHPQGQQTGLYVLHPKDVKKPYYAFLVRYGVGDRSSLFAFPLHARSTVCDTGFVPAHTMGPATNWAELANPHNATSTVELEVFVGDGTRRHHEVVVLPPYTQKHFYLNKYLGEQTTGGFRVRCQNANMAGFLAQSMFYGKVAEGVPAVTWGYATQAPLSSTQQQCPLVTSFNTNLRAANWLNVFNQSRTATQVQLGIQDPLGVKHGQSTTVTIPLGARYDFPIHAQERVGNTSIGMAAVSGAGRIATELLRVYYGDSGAVSTIAALPGVEAACSDSPSGSSGSSGSSGSSGSSGSSGSSGSSGSSGSSGSSGSSGSSGSSGSSGSSSSSGSSGSSGSSGSSGSSGSSTSSSGGTVGGKTYTPTSLPTTIERYVCDCQAGAAAGCRPGADTNDGKSATTPWRSLSKAMAHYNSMAAGGVVALCRGGSFVTAQPYSIYNPACRASKRCVLREYAPAQVPSNAAKPIIRNGSDGVFHFQDGGAPDHDEGYTIANLTLKGGGNASAVQFYNDVDDVLLENLTIDAFNIGVQISGYNQPGVGTSSEQSRIVLRGSTILNNGGQGFLGGCTDCVVEHNVFQNNGFGKAIFNHNVYWNSLGANQEVVRRGRISNNTLFESTKINGRCQGVSLVVHGKQENLTIEGNTVYERPGTADGHCWGIAVDGGYATPEYFTGLQIRSNVVANVGGIAIGCQACANTAIENNVIRGEEGTLSFGIKVPDRNALAGDGPTQNVMIRNNSLFLTGVSPSAIAIDAGSGTGHQVVSNAIHYTGTSNQFRCFNFGSGTQAVRSSDYNICYTPNSPSAPWGVGYGSSPSPLAAWQQATGKDLHSRVVAPGFRNPAALDFRPASSQAGVVGAGHPALSTPLDASDARRDAAPDAGAWEYR
;
A
#
# COMPACT_ATOMS: atom_id res chain seq x y z
N MET A 1 -48.20 -14.38 -43.15
CA MET A 1 -49.56 -14.83 -42.77
C MET A 1 -49.51 -15.47 -41.38
N THR A 2 -50.66 -15.65 -40.74
CA THR A 2 -50.82 -15.84 -39.27
C THR A 2 -50.62 -17.28 -38.75
N SER A 3 -50.08 -17.39 -37.52
CA SER A 3 -50.49 -18.19 -36.32
C SER A 3 -51.65 -19.21 -36.41
N PRO A 4 -51.87 -20.08 -35.37
CA PRO A 4 -50.98 -20.78 -34.42
C PRO A 4 -51.45 -22.24 -34.10
N THR A 5 -50.88 -22.94 -33.09
CA THR A 5 -51.59 -23.49 -31.86
C THR A 5 -50.85 -24.61 -31.08
N HIS A 6 -51.29 -24.86 -29.84
CA HIS A 6 -50.65 -25.62 -28.74
C HIS A 6 -51.02 -27.13 -28.65
N CYS A 7 -50.34 -27.87 -27.76
CA CYS A 7 -50.85 -29.09 -27.13
C CYS A 7 -50.45 -29.21 -25.63
N SER A 8 -51.22 -29.96 -24.83
CA SER A 8 -51.08 -30.15 -23.37
C SER A 8 -50.84 -31.62 -22.96
N LEU A 9 -50.48 -31.91 -21.70
CA LEU A 9 -50.29 -33.29 -21.19
C LEU A 9 -50.69 -33.48 -19.70
N ARG A 10 -51.22 -34.67 -19.33
CA ARG A 10 -51.35 -35.17 -17.93
C ARG A 10 -51.40 -36.73 -17.78
N VAL A 11 -50.28 -37.30 -17.29
CA VAL A 11 -50.05 -38.29 -16.19
C VAL A 11 -50.82 -39.63 -15.96
N HIS A 12 -50.06 -40.62 -15.40
CA HIS A 12 -50.39 -41.78 -14.50
C HIS A 12 -50.65 -43.19 -15.11
N SER A 13 -50.27 -44.37 -14.55
CA SER A 13 -49.51 -44.79 -13.32
C SER A 13 -49.17 -46.32 -13.23
N TYR A 14 -48.44 -46.77 -12.17
CA TYR A 14 -48.35 -48.14 -11.55
C TYR A 14 -47.35 -49.21 -12.12
N PHE A 15 -46.67 -50.11 -11.36
CA PHE A 15 -46.27 -50.13 -9.92
C PHE A 15 -45.04 -51.04 -9.60
N LEU A 16 -44.92 -51.60 -8.38
CA LEU A 16 -43.65 -51.62 -7.61
C LEU A 16 -43.59 -52.61 -6.39
N LEU A 17 -42.54 -53.44 -6.22
CA LEU A 17 -42.14 -54.16 -4.96
C LEU A 17 -40.68 -54.72 -5.11
N VAL A 18 -39.59 -54.24 -4.47
CA VAL A 18 -39.13 -54.14 -3.05
C VAL A 18 -38.21 -55.28 -2.58
N LEU A 19 -36.91 -54.99 -2.36
CA LEU A 19 -36.17 -55.29 -1.12
C LEU A 19 -34.74 -54.67 -1.03
N ILE A 20 -34.38 -54.23 0.19
CA ILE A 20 -33.05 -53.81 0.73
C ILE A 20 -32.53 -52.38 0.42
N GLN A 21 -32.11 -51.70 1.48
CA GLN A 21 -31.62 -50.32 1.54
C GLN A 21 -30.10 -50.21 1.30
N LEU A 22 -29.66 -49.11 0.68
CA LEU A 22 -28.68 -48.17 1.24
C LEU A 22 -28.73 -46.88 0.40
N GLY A 23 -28.84 -45.72 1.04
CA GLY A 23 -29.13 -44.46 0.35
C GLY A 23 -27.89 -43.82 -0.27
N LEU A 24 -27.98 -43.40 -1.53
CA LEU A 24 -27.06 -42.47 -2.20
C LEU A 24 -27.76 -41.81 -3.41
N PHE A 25 -28.66 -40.87 -3.15
CA PHE A 25 -29.08 -39.87 -4.15
C PHE A 25 -28.66 -38.50 -3.63
N GLY A 26 -27.40 -38.15 -3.92
CA GLY A 26 -26.89 -36.79 -3.73
C GLY A 26 -27.56 -35.86 -4.73
N SER A 27 -28.13 -34.76 -4.25
CA SER A 27 -28.82 -33.75 -5.06
C SER A 27 -27.82 -32.93 -5.88
N PHE A 28 -28.05 -32.79 -7.19
CA PHE A 28 -27.16 -32.05 -8.09
C PHE A 28 -27.51 -30.55 -8.14
N CYS A 29 -26.50 -29.68 -7.96
CA CYS A 29 -26.56 -28.26 -8.30
C CYS A 29 -25.89 -28.03 -9.68
N PRO A 30 -26.48 -27.23 -10.59
CA PRO A 30 -25.86 -26.89 -11.88
C PRO A 30 -24.83 -25.76 -11.74
N SER A 31 -23.79 -25.78 -12.57
CA SER A 31 -22.60 -24.93 -12.46
C SER A 31 -22.60 -23.70 -13.38
N ALA A 32 -21.96 -22.62 -12.93
CA ALA A 32 -21.55 -21.51 -13.80
C ALA A 32 -20.29 -20.82 -13.26
N THR A 33 -19.24 -20.77 -14.10
CA THR A 33 -18.20 -19.71 -14.24
C THR A 33 -17.44 -19.19 -13.00
N ALA A 34 -16.12 -18.97 -13.01
CA ALA A 34 -15.09 -19.04 -14.06
C ALA A 34 -13.73 -19.39 -13.40
N GLU A 35 -12.70 -19.70 -14.20
CA GLU A 35 -11.32 -19.93 -13.69
C GLU A 35 -10.69 -18.68 -13.05
N GLU A 36 -11.33 -17.51 -13.23
CA GLU A 36 -10.82 -16.21 -12.83
C GLU A 36 -11.98 -15.30 -12.38
N ALA A 37 -11.93 -14.76 -11.16
CA ALA A 37 -12.87 -13.76 -10.65
C ALA A 37 -12.16 -12.41 -10.41
N LEU A 38 -12.88 -11.31 -10.60
CA LEU A 38 -12.34 -9.95 -10.47
C LEU A 38 -12.86 -9.27 -9.21
N GLY A 39 -11.97 -8.67 -8.41
CA GLY A 39 -12.33 -7.77 -7.33
C GLY A 39 -11.72 -6.39 -7.48
N PHE A 40 -12.16 -5.46 -6.63
CA PHE A 40 -11.77 -4.04 -6.65
C PHE A 40 -11.20 -3.60 -5.32
N TRP A 41 -10.26 -2.67 -5.35
CA TRP A 41 -9.66 -2.10 -4.15
C TRP A 41 -9.47 -0.58 -4.29
N ASN A 42 -9.39 0.10 -3.17
CA ASN A 42 -9.32 1.56 -3.10
C ASN A 42 -8.61 2.02 -1.80
N THR A 43 -7.45 2.64 -1.92
CA THR A 43 -6.67 3.15 -0.77
C THR A 43 -6.77 4.69 -0.62
N TYR A 44 -7.62 5.37 -1.41
CA TYR A 44 -7.95 6.76 -1.14
C TYR A 44 -8.55 6.91 0.27
N LEU A 45 -8.43 8.11 0.85
CA LEU A 45 -8.92 8.42 2.20
C LEU A 45 -8.30 7.54 3.32
N ASN A 46 -7.09 7.00 3.10
CA ASN A 46 -6.35 6.09 3.99
C ASN A 46 -7.12 4.79 4.31
N GLN A 47 -7.74 4.20 3.28
CA GLN A 47 -8.55 2.99 3.39
C GLN A 47 -7.72 1.69 3.38
N LEU A 48 -7.79 0.90 4.46
CA LEU A 48 -7.31 -0.50 4.55
C LEU A 48 -8.15 -1.43 3.69
N ASN A 49 -7.53 -2.19 2.79
CA ASN A 49 -8.20 -3.18 1.95
C ASN A 49 -7.81 -4.60 2.38
N VAL A 50 -8.79 -5.43 2.73
CA VAL A 50 -8.60 -6.83 3.10
C VAL A 50 -9.49 -7.69 2.20
N ILE A 51 -8.87 -8.44 1.29
CA ILE A 51 -9.56 -9.48 0.52
C ILE A 51 -9.86 -10.62 1.50
N GLU A 52 -11.14 -10.85 1.81
CA GLU A 52 -11.58 -12.03 2.57
C GLU A 52 -12.11 -13.06 1.55
N CYS A 53 -11.53 -14.27 1.54
CA CYS A 53 -11.92 -15.37 0.67
C CYS A 53 -12.41 -16.59 1.48
N SER A 54 -13.43 -17.29 0.97
CA SER A 54 -14.08 -18.45 1.59
C SER A 54 -14.12 -19.62 0.61
N ASN A 55 -13.70 -20.80 1.05
CA ASN A 55 -13.65 -22.03 0.25
C ASN A 55 -14.71 -23.01 0.76
N PRO A 56 -15.89 -23.10 0.11
CA PRO A 56 -16.94 -24.03 0.53
C PRO A 56 -16.65 -25.49 0.16
N ALA A 57 -15.60 -25.78 -0.62
CA ALA A 57 -15.32 -27.12 -1.11
C ALA A 57 -14.77 -28.04 -0.02
N ALA A 58 -15.00 -29.35 -0.20
CA ALA A 58 -14.48 -30.41 0.69
C ALA A 58 -12.96 -30.68 0.55
N LYS A 59 -12.22 -29.81 -0.15
CA LYS A 59 -10.77 -29.88 -0.34
C LYS A 59 -10.16 -28.48 -0.20
N THR A 60 -8.93 -28.42 0.30
CA THR A 60 -8.13 -27.19 0.31
C THR A 60 -7.89 -26.72 -1.13
N THR A 61 -8.14 -25.45 -1.39
CA THR A 61 -8.00 -24.82 -2.70
C THR A 61 -6.93 -23.74 -2.63
N THR A 62 -5.91 -23.81 -3.49
CA THR A 62 -4.97 -22.69 -3.64
C THR A 62 -5.52 -21.68 -4.63
N VAL A 63 -5.49 -20.40 -4.25
CA VAL A 63 -5.96 -19.26 -5.02
C VAL A 63 -4.81 -18.29 -5.23
N SER A 64 -4.50 -17.98 -6.49
CA SER A 64 -3.56 -16.91 -6.82
C SER A 64 -4.31 -15.59 -6.94
N LEU A 65 -3.93 -14.60 -6.14
CA LEU A 65 -4.46 -13.24 -6.13
C LEU A 65 -3.47 -12.31 -6.83
N GLU A 66 -3.76 -11.96 -8.08
CA GLU A 66 -2.98 -10.99 -8.85
C GLU A 66 -3.55 -9.58 -8.64
N VAL A 67 -2.92 -8.77 -7.79
CA VAL A 67 -3.29 -7.36 -7.58
C VAL A 67 -2.75 -6.50 -8.71
N ARG A 68 -3.61 -5.66 -9.30
CA ARG A 68 -3.31 -4.78 -10.43
C ARG A 68 -3.70 -3.32 -10.15
N ASP A 69 -3.01 -2.38 -10.79
CA ASP A 69 -3.37 -0.97 -10.79
C ASP A 69 -4.60 -0.64 -11.69
N ARG A 70 -4.92 0.64 -11.82
CA ARG A 70 -6.04 1.13 -12.65
C ARG A 70 -5.87 0.93 -14.17
N VAL A 71 -4.68 0.55 -14.65
CA VAL A 71 -4.39 0.25 -16.06
C VAL A 71 -3.93 -1.21 -16.24
N ALA A 72 -4.38 -2.08 -15.33
CA ALA A 72 -4.13 -3.52 -15.31
C ALA A 72 -2.65 -3.96 -15.23
N ARG A 73 -1.71 -3.10 -14.80
CA ARG A 73 -0.35 -3.55 -14.49
C ARG A 73 -0.33 -4.31 -13.17
N THR A 74 0.25 -5.50 -13.17
CA THR A 74 0.45 -6.31 -11.97
C THR A 74 1.35 -5.57 -10.96
N LEU A 75 0.85 -5.40 -9.74
CA LEU A 75 1.56 -4.80 -8.62
C LEU A 75 2.09 -5.84 -7.63
N ALA A 76 1.34 -6.92 -7.42
CA ALA A 76 1.71 -8.03 -6.56
C ALA A 76 0.95 -9.32 -6.94
N VAL A 77 1.49 -10.48 -6.57
CA VAL A 77 0.81 -11.78 -6.67
C VAL A 77 0.93 -12.49 -5.33
N PHE A 78 -0.19 -12.99 -4.80
CA PHE A 78 -0.24 -13.72 -3.53
C PHE A 78 -0.90 -15.08 -3.73
N ASP A 79 -0.24 -16.18 -3.35
CA ASP A 79 -0.87 -17.50 -3.36
C ASP A 79 -1.45 -17.84 -1.98
N LEU A 80 -2.77 -17.90 -1.90
CA LEU A 80 -3.54 -18.26 -0.70
C LEU A 80 -3.97 -19.72 -0.75
N ALA A 81 -3.43 -20.55 0.14
CA ALA A 81 -4.01 -21.87 0.40
C ALA A 81 -5.21 -21.72 1.36
N ILE A 82 -6.43 -21.98 0.86
CA ILE A 82 -7.68 -21.85 1.61
C ILE A 82 -8.18 -23.24 2.02
N PRO A 83 -8.22 -23.58 3.33
CA PRO A 83 -8.65 -24.90 3.80
C PRO A 83 -10.04 -25.32 3.33
N ALA A 84 -10.31 -26.64 3.31
CA ALA A 84 -11.62 -27.20 3.00
C ALA A 84 -12.69 -26.69 3.98
N GLY A 85 -13.76 -26.05 3.49
CA GLY A 85 -14.77 -25.41 4.34
C GLY A 85 -14.27 -24.18 5.13
N GLY A 86 -13.06 -23.70 4.84
CA GLY A 86 -12.39 -22.63 5.58
C GLY A 86 -12.41 -21.27 4.88
N SER A 87 -11.66 -20.32 5.45
CA SER A 87 -11.47 -18.98 4.90
C SER A 87 -10.03 -18.52 5.04
N ALA A 88 -9.60 -17.60 4.16
CA ALA A 88 -8.27 -17.00 4.16
C ALA A 88 -8.38 -15.53 3.78
N HIS A 89 -7.64 -14.67 4.47
CA HIS A 89 -7.70 -13.21 4.28
C HIS A 89 -6.33 -12.68 3.82
N GLN A 90 -6.31 -11.87 2.77
CA GLN A 90 -5.12 -11.16 2.29
C GLN A 90 -5.32 -9.65 2.40
N MET A 91 -4.45 -8.97 3.14
CA MET A 91 -4.42 -7.51 3.14
C MET A 91 -3.71 -7.04 1.86
N ILE A 92 -4.37 -6.19 1.07
CA ILE A 92 -3.70 -5.48 -0.02
C ILE A 92 -2.90 -4.36 0.65
N PRO A 93 -1.56 -4.32 0.52
CA PRO A 93 -0.71 -3.55 1.43
C PRO A 93 -0.99 -2.05 1.42
N LEU A 94 -0.84 -1.44 2.59
CA LEU A 94 -1.04 0.00 2.83
C LEU A 94 0.24 0.83 2.80
N GLU A 95 1.38 0.22 2.48
CA GLU A 95 2.60 0.95 2.16
C GLU A 95 2.92 0.71 0.68
N GLY A 96 3.20 1.78 -0.05
CA GLY A 96 3.41 1.76 -1.51
C GLY A 96 2.16 1.97 -2.37
N PHE A 97 0.95 1.68 -1.88
CA PHE A 97 -0.30 1.84 -2.65
C PHE A 97 -1.14 3.08 -2.26
N ASN A 98 -0.59 4.09 -1.59
CA ASN A 98 -1.36 5.25 -1.10
C ASN A 98 -2.05 6.05 -2.22
N SER A 99 -3.33 6.40 -2.02
CA SER A 99 -4.16 7.13 -3.00
C SER A 99 -4.22 6.47 -4.39
N MET A 100 -4.28 5.15 -4.40
CA MET A 100 -4.45 4.35 -5.61
C MET A 100 -5.81 3.65 -5.64
N ILE A 101 -6.23 3.34 -6.86
CA ILE A 101 -7.34 2.44 -7.15
C ILE A 101 -6.84 1.38 -8.10
N GLY A 102 -7.44 0.20 -8.02
CA GLY A 102 -7.10 -0.90 -8.91
C GLY A 102 -8.10 -2.04 -8.86
N THR A 103 -7.61 -3.19 -9.30
CA THR A 103 -8.34 -4.46 -9.33
C THR A 103 -7.47 -5.58 -8.74
N TYR A 104 -8.06 -6.73 -8.47
CA TYR A 104 -7.30 -7.97 -8.34
C TYR A 104 -8.03 -9.11 -9.05
N LEU A 105 -7.28 -10.10 -9.48
CA LEU A 105 -7.79 -11.29 -10.15
C LEU A 105 -7.52 -12.52 -9.29
N VAL A 106 -8.55 -13.31 -9.12
CA VAL A 106 -8.64 -14.48 -8.24
C VAL A 106 -8.66 -15.71 -9.13
N ARG A 107 -7.53 -16.41 -9.26
CA ARG A 107 -7.45 -17.65 -10.06
C ARG A 107 -7.32 -18.85 -9.13
N SER A 108 -8.27 -19.80 -9.18
CA SER A 108 -8.22 -20.99 -8.34
C SER A 108 -7.57 -22.18 -9.06
N SER A 109 -6.81 -22.96 -8.30
CA SER A 109 -6.25 -24.22 -8.78
C SER A 109 -7.33 -25.30 -8.88
N GLY A 110 -7.37 -26.01 -10.01
CA GLY A 110 -8.25 -27.17 -10.21
C GLY A 110 -9.73 -26.87 -10.45
N GLY A 111 -10.11 -25.62 -10.78
CA GLY A 111 -11.48 -25.26 -11.15
C GLY A 111 -12.48 -25.16 -9.99
N THR A 112 -12.00 -25.18 -8.74
CA THR A 112 -12.85 -25.06 -7.54
C THR A 112 -13.29 -23.61 -7.34
N ALA A 113 -14.59 -23.35 -7.24
CA ALA A 113 -15.09 -22.00 -6.98
C ALA A 113 -14.78 -21.53 -5.55
N VAL A 114 -14.16 -20.36 -5.43
CA VAL A 114 -13.90 -19.66 -4.16
C VAL A 114 -14.64 -18.33 -4.18
N ALA A 115 -15.31 -17.99 -3.09
CA ALA A 115 -15.99 -16.71 -2.93
C ALA A 115 -15.05 -15.70 -2.27
N CYS A 116 -14.80 -14.54 -2.89
CA CYS A 116 -13.97 -13.48 -2.31
C CYS A 116 -14.69 -12.12 -2.31
N HIS A 117 -14.34 -11.25 -1.38
CA HIS A 117 -14.73 -9.84 -1.41
C HIS A 117 -13.67 -8.96 -0.75
N THR A 118 -13.64 -7.68 -1.11
CA THR A 118 -12.74 -6.70 -0.48
C THR A 118 -13.47 -6.01 0.64
N MET A 119 -13.08 -6.29 1.88
CA MET A 119 -13.37 -5.39 2.99
C MET A 119 -12.52 -4.14 2.86
N VAL A 120 -13.15 -2.98 3.02
CA VAL A 120 -12.50 -1.68 3.06
C VAL A 120 -12.78 -1.07 4.43
N TYR A 121 -11.75 -0.70 5.18
CA TYR A 121 -11.84 -0.07 6.50
C TYR A 121 -11.10 1.25 6.52
N ARG A 122 -11.52 2.17 7.36
CA ARG A 122 -10.72 3.34 7.73
C ARG A 122 -10.69 3.48 9.25
N ALA A 123 -9.50 3.63 9.82
CA ALA A 123 -9.34 3.88 11.25
C ALA A 123 -9.60 5.36 11.57
N ALA A 124 -10.26 5.64 12.70
CA ALA A 124 -10.46 7.01 13.15
C ALA A 124 -9.16 7.60 13.69
N THR A 125 -8.81 8.81 13.28
CA THR A 125 -7.52 9.41 13.68
C THR A 125 -7.57 10.11 15.04
N ASN A 126 -8.75 10.48 15.56
CA ASN A 126 -8.87 11.42 16.68
C ASN A 126 -10.09 11.24 17.64
N SER A 127 -10.98 10.23 17.47
CA SER A 127 -12.28 10.20 18.21
C SER A 127 -12.41 9.20 19.36
N GLY A 128 -11.45 8.28 19.56
CA GLY A 128 -11.57 7.14 20.47
C GLY A 128 -12.26 5.92 19.82
N GLU A 129 -12.95 6.11 18.70
CA GLU A 129 -13.47 5.01 17.89
C GLU A 129 -12.34 4.26 17.19
N ILE A 130 -12.51 2.94 16.99
CA ILE A 130 -11.50 2.10 16.34
C ILE A 130 -11.59 2.20 14.80
N VAL A 131 -12.76 2.56 14.28
CA VAL A 131 -13.09 2.58 12.84
C VAL A 131 -14.01 3.77 12.55
N ASP A 132 -13.60 4.65 11.62
CA ASP A 132 -14.41 5.75 11.06
C ASP A 132 -15.57 5.18 10.23
N TYR A 133 -15.24 4.29 9.29
CA TYR A 133 -16.21 3.50 8.53
C TYR A 133 -15.58 2.24 7.94
N ALA A 134 -16.44 1.31 7.52
CA ALA A 134 -16.08 0.13 6.78
C ALA A 134 -17.17 -0.23 5.76
N TYR A 135 -16.79 -0.85 4.65
CA TYR A 135 -17.70 -1.38 3.64
C TYR A 135 -17.09 -2.57 2.92
N ALA A 136 -17.87 -3.24 2.05
CA ALA A 136 -17.39 -4.39 1.30
C ALA A 136 -17.71 -4.33 -0.18
N LEU A 137 -16.68 -4.45 -1.02
CA LEU A 137 -16.79 -4.59 -2.47
C LEU A 137 -16.83 -6.08 -2.82
N GLN A 138 -17.96 -6.52 -3.37
CA GLN A 138 -18.11 -7.89 -3.88
C GLN A 138 -17.15 -8.10 -5.06
N THR A 139 -16.57 -9.29 -5.25
CA THR A 139 -16.08 -9.67 -6.59
C THR A 139 -17.30 -9.79 -7.51
N PRO A 140 -17.52 -8.89 -8.49
CA PRO A 140 -18.82 -8.88 -9.16
C PRO A 140 -18.90 -10.00 -10.20
N THR A 141 -20.12 -10.30 -10.62
CA THR A 141 -20.32 -11.00 -11.91
C THR A 141 -20.09 -10.01 -13.05
N PRO A 142 -19.49 -10.43 -14.19
CA PRO A 142 -19.37 -9.56 -15.35
C PRO A 142 -20.75 -9.12 -15.85
N LEU A 143 -20.90 -7.83 -16.13
CA LEU A 143 -22.10 -7.22 -16.68
C LEU A 143 -22.06 -7.25 -18.20
N TYR A 144 -23.24 -7.39 -18.83
CA TYR A 144 -23.42 -7.43 -20.29
C TYR A 144 -24.61 -6.56 -20.69
N GLY A 145 -24.58 -6.00 -21.90
CA GLY A 145 -25.63 -5.10 -22.41
C GLY A 145 -25.88 -3.88 -21.52
N GLN A 146 -27.03 -3.23 -21.68
CA GLN A 146 -27.40 -2.05 -20.89
C GLN A 146 -27.57 -2.36 -19.40
N LYS A 147 -27.11 -1.47 -18.53
CA LYS A 147 -27.38 -1.47 -17.08
C LYS A 147 -27.69 -0.05 -16.60
N SER A 148 -28.40 0.05 -15.49
CA SER A 148 -28.84 1.32 -14.93
C SER A 148 -28.74 1.28 -13.42
N GLY A 149 -28.57 2.44 -12.77
CA GLY A 149 -28.45 2.50 -11.32
C GLY A 149 -28.83 3.79 -10.66
N ILE A 150 -29.14 3.68 -9.37
CA ILE A 150 -29.55 4.80 -8.53
C ILE A 150 -28.30 5.41 -7.88
N PHE A 151 -28.25 6.74 -7.83
CA PHE A 151 -27.28 7.50 -7.05
C PHE A 151 -28.00 8.58 -6.23
N ASN A 152 -27.44 8.91 -5.07
CA ASN A 152 -28.05 9.89 -4.17
C ASN A 152 -26.93 10.61 -3.39
N SER A 153 -26.78 11.91 -3.60
CA SER A 153 -25.83 12.76 -2.85
C SER A 153 -26.50 13.65 -1.81
N MET A 154 -27.80 13.45 -1.54
CA MET A 154 -28.48 14.01 -0.39
C MET A 154 -27.84 13.53 0.91
N ASN A 155 -27.57 14.47 1.82
CA ASN A 155 -27.31 14.19 3.22
C ASN A 155 -28.58 14.49 4.03
N PRO A 156 -29.13 13.54 4.80
CA PRO A 156 -30.32 13.78 5.63
C PRO A 156 -30.12 14.86 6.70
N ASP A 157 -28.87 15.18 7.07
CA ASP A 157 -28.55 16.41 7.76
C ASP A 157 -28.09 17.47 6.73
N PRO A 158 -28.89 18.50 6.45
CA PRO A 158 -28.54 19.53 5.46
C PRO A 158 -27.35 20.40 5.90
N SER A 159 -26.95 20.39 7.17
CA SER A 159 -25.78 21.16 7.65
C SER A 159 -24.43 20.56 7.23
N LEU A 160 -24.40 19.28 6.82
CA LEU A 160 -23.18 18.52 6.51
C LEU A 160 -22.84 18.47 5.01
N GLY A 161 -23.46 19.29 4.16
CA GLY A 161 -23.18 19.31 2.72
C GLY A 161 -23.68 18.08 1.97
N SER A 162 -22.99 17.66 0.91
CA SER A 162 -23.43 16.56 0.02
C SER A 162 -22.62 15.27 0.21
N VAL A 163 -23.29 14.12 0.07
CA VAL A 163 -22.65 12.78 0.07
C VAL A 163 -22.01 12.54 -1.29
N LEU A 164 -20.69 12.38 -1.32
CA LEU A 164 -19.95 12.19 -2.56
C LEU A 164 -20.29 10.82 -3.17
N ASN A 165 -20.55 10.78 -4.48
CA ASN A 165 -20.89 9.56 -5.23
C ASN A 165 -19.84 9.34 -6.32
N TRP A 166 -19.16 8.20 -6.31
CA TRP A 166 -18.11 7.82 -7.27
C TRP A 166 -18.51 6.56 -8.04
N PHE A 167 -18.85 6.71 -9.32
CA PHE A 167 -19.26 5.63 -10.20
C PHE A 167 -18.05 5.01 -10.89
N THR A 168 -17.66 3.81 -10.45
CA THR A 168 -16.58 3.03 -11.05
C THR A 168 -17.08 2.27 -12.28
N LEU A 169 -16.26 2.29 -13.35
CA LEU A 169 -16.43 1.48 -14.56
C LEU A 169 -15.07 0.84 -14.93
N TYR A 170 -15.07 -0.43 -15.32
CA TYR A 170 -13.87 -1.19 -15.67
C TYR A 170 -14.07 -2.08 -16.90
N ASN A 171 -13.06 -2.12 -17.77
CA ASN A 171 -13.00 -2.93 -18.98
C ASN A 171 -12.10 -4.17 -18.80
N PRO A 172 -12.65 -5.40 -18.65
CA PRO A 172 -11.87 -6.63 -18.52
C PRO A 172 -11.32 -7.17 -19.85
N ASN A 173 -11.68 -6.59 -20.99
CA ASN A 173 -11.41 -7.17 -22.31
C ASN A 173 -10.00 -6.83 -22.80
N SER A 174 -9.47 -7.64 -23.71
CA SER A 174 -8.23 -7.39 -24.45
C SER A 174 -8.32 -6.28 -25.51
N VAL A 175 -9.49 -5.64 -25.66
CA VAL A 175 -9.75 -4.56 -26.62
C VAL A 175 -10.48 -3.39 -25.95
N PRO A 176 -10.35 -2.15 -26.46
CA PRO A 176 -11.06 -1.00 -25.92
C PRO A 176 -12.59 -1.16 -25.93
N MET A 177 -13.26 -0.46 -25.01
CA MET A 177 -14.72 -0.36 -24.94
C MET A 177 -15.19 1.08 -24.82
N ASP A 178 -16.18 1.44 -25.65
CA ASP A 178 -16.93 2.70 -25.57
C ASP A 178 -18.27 2.46 -24.86
N PHE A 179 -18.66 3.37 -23.98
CA PHE A 179 -19.91 3.38 -23.23
C PHE A 179 -20.62 4.72 -23.38
N ASP A 180 -21.94 4.70 -23.51
CA ASP A 180 -22.81 5.88 -23.54
C ASP A 180 -23.59 5.97 -22.24
N MET A 181 -23.22 6.94 -21.40
CA MET A 181 -23.80 7.14 -20.07
C MET A 181 -24.77 8.33 -20.10
N GLY A 182 -26.04 8.07 -19.81
CA GLY A 182 -27.03 9.09 -19.51
C GLY A 182 -27.25 9.18 -18.00
N VAL A 183 -27.14 10.37 -17.43
CA VAL A 183 -27.43 10.66 -16.03
C VAL A 183 -28.69 11.53 -15.98
N TYR A 184 -29.62 11.18 -15.10
CA TYR A 184 -30.95 11.80 -14.97
C TYR A 184 -31.18 12.18 -13.51
N ALA A 185 -31.83 13.32 -13.26
CA ALA A 185 -32.28 13.71 -11.92
C ALA A 185 -33.51 12.91 -11.47
N LEU A 186 -33.91 13.11 -10.21
CA LEU A 186 -35.07 12.50 -9.57
C LEU A 186 -36.39 12.72 -10.37
N ASP A 187 -36.53 13.87 -11.02
CA ASP A 187 -37.63 14.26 -11.91
C ASP A 187 -37.54 13.69 -13.34
N GLY A 188 -36.45 13.02 -13.70
CA GLY A 188 -36.18 12.48 -15.03
C GLY A 188 -35.39 13.40 -15.96
N ASP A 189 -35.00 14.61 -15.53
CA ASP A 189 -34.24 15.53 -16.38
C ASP A 189 -32.81 15.06 -16.60
N ARG A 190 -32.42 14.88 -17.88
CA ARG A 190 -31.06 14.43 -18.26
C ARG A 190 -30.01 15.52 -17.97
N LYS A 191 -29.09 15.23 -17.06
CA LYS A 191 -27.94 16.07 -16.70
C LYS A 191 -26.86 15.95 -17.78
N ALA A 192 -26.83 16.91 -18.70
CA ALA A 192 -25.98 16.87 -19.90
C ALA A 192 -24.48 16.95 -19.59
N ASP A 193 -24.12 17.56 -18.47
CA ASP A 193 -22.78 17.74 -17.89
C ASP A 193 -22.23 16.48 -17.19
N LEU A 194 -23.12 15.64 -16.66
CA LEU A 194 -22.77 14.31 -16.10
C LEU A 194 -22.95 13.16 -17.11
N SER A 195 -23.53 13.45 -18.28
CA SER A 195 -23.79 12.46 -19.34
C SER A 195 -22.77 12.55 -20.47
N GLY A 196 -22.37 11.43 -21.05
CA GLY A 196 -21.44 11.43 -22.18
C GLY A 196 -20.92 10.07 -22.59
N VAL A 197 -19.95 10.08 -23.51
CA VAL A 197 -19.25 8.86 -23.94
C VAL A 197 -17.99 8.66 -23.11
N ILE A 198 -17.92 7.53 -22.42
CA ILE A 198 -16.73 7.07 -21.69
C ILE A 198 -16.01 6.05 -22.56
N ARG A 199 -14.68 6.16 -22.67
CA ARG A 199 -13.82 5.21 -23.40
C ARG A 199 -12.83 4.59 -22.44
N LEU A 200 -12.67 3.28 -22.50
CA LEU A 200 -11.74 2.53 -21.66
C LEU A 200 -10.84 1.64 -22.50
N ALA A 201 -9.54 1.75 -22.28
CA ALA A 201 -8.53 0.84 -22.79
C ALA A 201 -8.68 -0.58 -22.17
N PRO A 202 -8.01 -1.60 -22.74
CA PRO A 202 -7.95 -2.94 -22.14
C PRO A 202 -7.45 -2.89 -20.69
N GLY A 203 -8.22 -3.45 -19.75
CA GLY A 203 -7.85 -3.47 -18.34
C GLY A 203 -7.94 -2.12 -17.60
N GLU A 204 -8.53 -1.09 -18.20
CA GLU A 204 -8.65 0.23 -17.57
C GLU A 204 -9.84 0.34 -16.62
N ARG A 205 -9.62 0.99 -15.47
CA ARG A 205 -10.64 1.45 -14.51
C ARG A 205 -10.73 2.98 -14.51
N VAL A 206 -11.95 3.51 -14.59
CA VAL A 206 -12.27 4.92 -14.32
C VAL A 206 -13.31 5.05 -13.22
N ASP A 207 -13.19 6.09 -12.39
CA ASP A 207 -14.18 6.45 -11.37
C ASP A 207 -14.74 7.85 -11.70
N VAL A 208 -16.05 7.96 -11.94
CA VAL A 208 -16.74 9.20 -12.37
C VAL A 208 -17.48 9.85 -11.19
N PRO A 209 -17.28 11.15 -10.90
CA PRO A 209 -18.00 11.83 -9.82
C PRO A 209 -19.45 12.14 -10.22
N LEU A 210 -20.42 11.37 -9.71
CA LEU A 210 -21.84 11.67 -9.91
C LEU A 210 -22.29 12.72 -8.89
N GLY A 211 -22.65 13.92 -9.34
CA GLY A 211 -23.20 14.98 -8.49
C GLY A 211 -22.22 15.71 -7.56
N HIS A 212 -21.07 15.12 -7.20
CA HIS A 212 -20.06 15.72 -6.30
C HIS A 212 -19.76 17.20 -6.62
N PRO A 213 -19.47 17.63 -7.87
CA PRO A 213 -19.14 19.03 -8.16
C PRO A 213 -20.35 19.97 -8.13
N GLN A 214 -21.55 19.45 -7.90
CA GLN A 214 -22.85 20.09 -8.13
C GLN A 214 -23.76 20.07 -6.88
N GLY A 215 -23.22 19.72 -5.72
CA GLY A 215 -23.97 19.63 -4.46
C GLY A 215 -24.89 18.41 -4.37
N GLN A 216 -26.02 18.55 -3.65
CA GLN A 216 -26.96 17.45 -3.40
C GLN A 216 -27.82 17.12 -4.64
N GLN A 217 -27.25 16.35 -5.57
CA GLN A 217 -27.93 15.70 -6.70
C GLN A 217 -28.46 14.31 -6.34
N THR A 218 -29.67 13.97 -6.78
CA THR A 218 -30.23 12.61 -6.65
C THR A 218 -30.86 12.20 -7.97
N GLY A 219 -30.74 10.93 -8.34
CA GLY A 219 -31.33 10.41 -9.56
C GLY A 219 -30.77 9.05 -9.98
N LEU A 220 -30.76 8.80 -11.29
CA LEU A 220 -30.27 7.54 -11.86
C LEU A 220 -29.30 7.74 -13.03
N TYR A 221 -28.42 6.78 -13.24
CA TYR A 221 -27.62 6.63 -14.44
C TYR A 221 -28.13 5.45 -15.29
N VAL A 222 -27.94 5.54 -16.60
CA VAL A 222 -28.17 4.49 -17.58
C VAL A 222 -26.93 4.38 -18.45
N LEU A 223 -26.30 3.21 -18.44
CA LEU A 223 -25.05 2.91 -19.14
C LEU A 223 -25.32 1.93 -20.29
N HIS A 224 -24.96 2.34 -21.50
CA HIS A 224 -25.07 1.52 -22.71
C HIS A 224 -23.66 1.23 -23.27
N PRO A 225 -23.10 0.02 -23.11
CA PRO A 225 -21.90 -0.35 -23.86
C PRO A 225 -22.21 -0.37 -25.37
N LYS A 226 -21.31 0.20 -26.20
CA LYS A 226 -21.46 0.15 -27.67
C LYS A 226 -21.32 -1.28 -28.21
N ASP A 227 -20.56 -2.13 -27.53
CA ASP A 227 -20.52 -3.58 -27.75
C ASP A 227 -21.25 -4.32 -26.62
N VAL A 228 -22.53 -4.62 -26.85
CA VAL A 228 -23.42 -5.23 -25.84
C VAL A 228 -23.04 -6.68 -25.47
N LYS A 229 -22.18 -7.34 -26.24
CA LYS A 229 -21.78 -8.74 -26.03
C LYS A 229 -20.54 -8.88 -25.15
N LYS A 230 -19.77 -7.81 -24.94
CA LYS A 230 -18.57 -7.84 -24.10
C LYS A 230 -18.89 -7.68 -22.62
N PRO A 231 -18.19 -8.43 -21.74
CA PRO A 231 -18.27 -8.21 -20.30
C PRO A 231 -17.70 -6.84 -19.91
N TYR A 232 -18.27 -6.23 -18.89
CA TYR A 232 -17.69 -5.07 -18.20
C TYR A 232 -18.09 -5.09 -16.72
N TYR A 233 -17.53 -4.20 -15.92
CA TYR A 233 -17.81 -4.11 -14.49
C TYR A 233 -18.15 -2.68 -14.09
N ALA A 234 -19.19 -2.49 -13.27
CA ALA A 234 -19.59 -1.18 -12.78
C ALA A 234 -20.20 -1.25 -11.38
N PHE A 235 -19.92 -0.24 -10.56
CA PHE A 235 -20.48 -0.04 -9.21
C PHE A 235 -20.37 1.44 -8.79
N LEU A 236 -21.03 1.82 -7.70
CA LEU A 236 -21.08 3.19 -7.22
C LEU A 236 -20.70 3.24 -5.75
N VAL A 237 -19.62 3.91 -5.36
CA VAL A 237 -19.27 4.13 -3.95
C VAL A 237 -19.85 5.47 -3.48
N ARG A 238 -20.54 5.46 -2.35
CA ARG A 238 -21.01 6.67 -1.65
C ARG A 238 -20.11 6.96 -0.46
N TYR A 239 -19.88 8.24 -0.17
CA TYR A 239 -19.04 8.68 0.94
C TYR A 239 -19.51 10.04 1.52
N GLY A 240 -19.86 10.10 2.81
CA GLY A 240 -20.37 11.29 3.50
C GLY A 240 -19.29 12.20 4.11
N VAL A 241 -19.26 13.48 3.71
CA VAL A 241 -18.35 14.49 4.25
C VAL A 241 -18.96 15.14 5.50
N GLY A 242 -18.13 15.44 6.50
CA GLY A 242 -18.50 16.20 7.70
C GLY A 242 -17.35 17.07 8.21
N ASP A 243 -17.64 17.92 9.19
CA ASP A 243 -16.69 18.84 9.83
C ASP A 243 -15.51 18.13 10.53
N ARG A 244 -15.69 16.85 10.88
CA ARG A 244 -14.70 16.00 11.58
C ARG A 244 -14.27 14.79 10.76
N SER A 245 -14.09 14.99 9.46
CA SER A 245 -13.67 13.99 8.47
C SER A 245 -14.79 13.07 7.99
N SER A 246 -14.48 11.80 7.72
CA SER A 246 -15.21 10.96 6.78
C SER A 246 -16.14 10.00 7.51
N LEU A 247 -17.45 10.28 7.54
CA LEU A 247 -18.38 9.65 8.51
C LEU A 247 -18.95 8.29 8.06
N PHE A 248 -19.22 8.08 6.78
CA PHE A 248 -19.66 6.76 6.28
C PHE A 248 -19.41 6.58 4.80
N ALA A 249 -19.18 5.34 4.37
CA ALA A 249 -19.11 4.95 2.96
C ALA A 249 -19.68 3.54 2.73
N PHE A 250 -20.29 3.30 1.56
CA PHE A 250 -20.74 1.96 1.13
C PHE A 250 -20.92 1.90 -0.40
N PRO A 251 -20.76 0.70 -1.01
CA PRO A 251 -20.97 0.51 -2.43
C PRO A 251 -22.41 0.13 -2.75
N LEU A 252 -22.91 0.67 -3.85
CA LEU A 252 -24.16 0.35 -4.48
C LEU A 252 -23.89 -0.38 -5.80
N HIS A 253 -24.43 -1.59 -5.93
CA HIS A 253 -24.52 -2.31 -7.18
C HIS A 253 -25.95 -2.23 -7.66
N ALA A 254 -26.19 -1.44 -8.71
CA ALA A 254 -27.52 -1.42 -9.27
C ALA A 254 -27.77 -2.61 -10.19
N ARG A 255 -28.90 -3.29 -9.97
CA ARG A 255 -29.38 -4.38 -10.81
C ARG A 255 -30.73 -4.00 -11.39
N SER A 256 -30.88 -4.16 -12.70
CA SER A 256 -32.20 -4.15 -13.34
C SER A 256 -33.02 -5.29 -12.77
N THR A 257 -34.10 -5.00 -12.05
CA THR A 257 -35.02 -6.05 -11.60
C THR A 257 -35.93 -6.45 -12.76
N VAL A 258 -36.20 -7.74 -12.91
CA VAL A 258 -37.40 -8.18 -13.64
C VAL A 258 -38.60 -8.02 -12.69
N CYS A 259 -39.83 -8.02 -13.19
CA CYS A 259 -41.04 -7.84 -12.38
C CYS A 259 -41.03 -8.67 -11.07
N ASP A 260 -41.28 -8.01 -9.92
CA ASP A 260 -41.10 -8.48 -8.53
C ASP A 260 -39.63 -8.44 -8.04
N THR A 261 -39.32 -7.52 -7.11
CA THR A 261 -37.99 -7.39 -6.48
C THR A 261 -37.61 -8.57 -5.58
N GLY A 262 -38.58 -9.42 -5.19
CA GLY A 262 -38.45 -10.14 -3.94
C GLY A 262 -38.45 -9.16 -2.75
N PHE A 263 -37.89 -9.59 -1.63
CA PHE A 263 -37.93 -8.84 -0.37
C PHE A 263 -36.63 -8.06 -0.14
N VAL A 264 -36.70 -6.73 -0.17
CA VAL A 264 -35.61 -5.81 0.18
C VAL A 264 -35.61 -5.61 1.69
N PRO A 265 -34.54 -5.92 2.43
CA PRO A 265 -34.50 -5.69 3.87
C PRO A 265 -34.64 -4.21 4.23
N ALA A 266 -35.20 -3.92 5.41
CA ALA A 266 -35.25 -2.58 5.97
C ALA A 266 -35.16 -2.63 7.50
N HIS A 267 -34.57 -1.60 8.08
CA HIS A 267 -34.23 -1.52 9.50
C HIS A 267 -34.46 -0.10 10.00
N THR A 268 -34.89 0.07 11.25
CA THR A 268 -35.01 1.38 11.94
C THR A 268 -34.40 1.32 13.34
N MET A 269 -33.38 0.46 13.53
CA MET A 269 -32.72 0.22 14.81
C MET A 269 -32.06 1.50 15.36
N GLY A 270 -32.27 1.78 16.66
CA GLY A 270 -31.76 2.99 17.30
C GLY A 270 -32.40 4.28 16.79
N PRO A 271 -31.70 5.43 16.82
CA PRO A 271 -32.23 6.74 16.42
C PRO A 271 -32.15 6.97 14.90
N ALA A 272 -32.48 5.94 14.11
CA ALA A 272 -32.12 5.88 12.70
C ALA A 272 -33.31 5.92 11.74
N THR A 273 -33.04 6.47 10.56
CA THR A 273 -34.02 6.66 9.47
C THR A 273 -33.75 5.72 8.31
N ASN A 274 -34.82 5.30 7.64
CA ASN A 274 -34.75 4.41 6.48
C ASN A 274 -35.68 4.88 5.35
N TRP A 275 -35.19 4.80 4.12
CA TRP A 275 -35.88 5.19 2.90
C TRP A 275 -35.85 4.04 1.89
N ALA A 276 -37.00 3.66 1.31
CA ALA A 276 -37.01 2.89 0.08
C ALA A 276 -36.84 3.86 -1.10
N GLU A 277 -35.90 3.56 -1.99
CA GLU A 277 -35.70 4.30 -3.23
C GLU A 277 -36.11 3.44 -4.41
N LEU A 278 -37.09 3.91 -5.19
CA LEU A 278 -37.57 3.26 -6.41
C LEU A 278 -37.20 4.10 -7.62
N ALA A 279 -36.72 3.51 -8.71
CA ALA A 279 -36.44 4.24 -9.94
C ALA A 279 -36.85 3.48 -11.20
N ASN A 280 -37.31 4.22 -12.21
CA ASN A 280 -37.67 3.71 -13.53
C ASN A 280 -36.55 4.04 -14.54
N PRO A 281 -35.70 3.07 -14.93
CA PRO A 281 -34.58 3.32 -15.83
C PRO A 281 -34.96 3.35 -17.33
N HIS A 282 -36.25 3.36 -17.67
CA HIS A 282 -36.75 3.23 -19.05
C HIS A 282 -37.40 4.51 -19.59
N ASN A 283 -37.57 4.54 -20.90
CA ASN A 283 -38.19 5.65 -21.66
C ASN A 283 -39.74 5.66 -21.63
N ALA A 284 -40.36 4.76 -20.86
CA ALA A 284 -41.82 4.62 -20.74
C ALA A 284 -42.22 4.66 -19.26
N THR A 285 -43.40 5.21 -18.96
CA THR A 285 -43.96 5.24 -17.60
C THR A 285 -44.20 3.82 -17.08
N SER A 286 -43.77 3.58 -15.84
CA SER A 286 -43.95 2.31 -15.13
C SER A 286 -44.89 2.47 -13.94
N THR A 287 -45.75 1.47 -13.70
CA THR A 287 -46.63 1.44 -12.51
C THR A 287 -46.36 0.19 -11.67
N VAL A 288 -46.00 0.40 -10.41
CA VAL A 288 -45.60 -0.65 -9.48
C VAL A 288 -46.39 -0.58 -8.17
N GLU A 289 -46.51 -1.70 -7.47
CA GLU A 289 -47.08 -1.81 -6.13
C GLU A 289 -45.94 -1.94 -5.12
N LEU A 290 -45.89 -1.03 -4.15
CA LEU A 290 -44.97 -1.08 -3.00
C LEU A 290 -45.71 -1.67 -1.80
N GLU A 291 -45.17 -2.74 -1.22
CA GLU A 291 -45.67 -3.38 0.01
C GLU A 291 -44.58 -3.36 1.09
N VAL A 292 -44.89 -2.89 2.30
CA VAL A 292 -43.93 -2.83 3.44
C VAL A 292 -44.37 -3.81 4.53
N PHE A 293 -43.41 -4.56 5.09
CA PHE A 293 -43.63 -5.60 6.09
C PHE A 293 -42.68 -5.41 7.29
N VAL A 294 -43.14 -5.73 8.49
CA VAL A 294 -42.28 -5.87 9.68
C VAL A 294 -41.71 -7.30 9.81
N GLY A 295 -40.71 -7.50 10.65
CA GLY A 295 -39.88 -8.71 10.70
C GLY A 295 -40.60 -10.03 11.00
N ASP A 296 -41.83 -9.98 11.53
CA ASP A 296 -42.71 -11.16 11.73
C ASP A 296 -43.46 -11.59 10.46
N GLY A 297 -43.37 -10.81 9.37
CA GLY A 297 -44.07 -11.02 8.09
C GLY A 297 -45.36 -10.21 7.92
N THR A 298 -45.77 -9.42 8.92
CA THR A 298 -47.00 -8.61 8.87
C THR A 298 -46.86 -7.41 7.92
N ARG A 299 -47.73 -7.31 6.92
CA ARG A 299 -47.79 -6.15 6.00
C ARG A 299 -48.36 -4.92 6.72
N ARG A 300 -47.59 -3.83 6.77
CA ARG A 300 -47.97 -2.54 7.39
C ARG A 300 -48.41 -1.48 6.39
N HIS A 301 -47.97 -1.56 5.14
CA HIS A 301 -48.30 -0.57 4.10
C HIS A 301 -48.43 -1.21 2.72
N HIS A 302 -49.23 -0.60 1.86
CA HIS A 302 -49.41 -0.95 0.45
C HIS A 302 -49.83 0.31 -0.34
N GLU A 303 -49.09 0.65 -1.40
CA GLU A 303 -49.46 1.73 -2.31
C GLU A 303 -49.10 1.44 -3.78
N VAL A 304 -49.86 2.03 -4.70
CA VAL A 304 -49.55 2.03 -6.14
C VAL A 304 -48.71 3.26 -6.48
N VAL A 305 -47.58 3.05 -7.13
CA VAL A 305 -46.60 4.07 -7.49
C VAL A 305 -46.50 4.17 -9.01
N VAL A 306 -46.75 5.36 -9.55
CA VAL A 306 -46.45 5.70 -10.94
C VAL A 306 -45.08 6.37 -11.00
N LEU A 307 -44.20 5.85 -11.85
CA LEU A 307 -42.85 6.36 -12.12
C LEU A 307 -42.76 6.74 -13.61
N PRO A 308 -42.79 8.03 -13.97
CA PRO A 308 -42.53 8.49 -15.34
C PRO A 308 -41.13 8.05 -15.85
N PRO A 309 -40.85 8.21 -17.16
CA PRO A 309 -39.56 7.84 -17.74
C PRO A 309 -38.36 8.43 -16.99
N TYR A 310 -37.33 7.63 -16.74
CA TYR A 310 -36.09 8.03 -16.07
C TYR A 310 -36.20 8.64 -14.65
N THR A 311 -37.37 8.56 -14.00
CA THR A 311 -37.61 9.14 -12.67
C THR A 311 -37.17 8.25 -11.49
N GLN A 312 -36.98 8.88 -10.33
CA GLN A 312 -36.79 8.23 -9.03
C GLN A 312 -37.81 8.76 -8.00
N LYS A 313 -38.20 7.94 -7.03
CA LYS A 313 -39.04 8.33 -5.90
C LYS A 313 -38.56 7.68 -4.59
N HIS A 314 -38.59 8.44 -3.50
CA HIS A 314 -38.18 7.99 -2.16
C HIS A 314 -39.40 7.82 -1.24
N PHE A 315 -39.34 6.84 -0.33
CA PHE A 315 -40.41 6.52 0.62
C PHE A 315 -39.83 6.33 2.03
N TYR A 316 -40.22 7.19 2.97
CA TYR A 316 -39.76 7.13 4.37
C TYR A 316 -40.38 5.93 5.10
N LEU A 317 -39.59 4.88 5.36
CA LEU A 317 -40.06 3.60 5.88
C LEU A 317 -40.34 3.59 7.38
N ASN A 318 -39.71 4.47 8.18
CA ASN A 318 -39.98 4.58 9.62
C ASN A 318 -41.47 4.77 9.94
N LYS A 319 -42.18 5.51 9.07
CA LYS A 319 -43.63 5.73 9.17
C LYS A 319 -44.43 4.43 9.18
N TYR A 320 -43.92 3.37 8.54
CA TYR A 320 -44.62 2.09 8.34
C TYR A 320 -44.06 0.97 9.21
N LEU A 321 -42.75 0.98 9.48
CA LEU A 321 -42.08 -0.02 10.32
C LEU A 321 -42.22 0.31 11.82
N GLY A 322 -42.18 1.59 12.19
CA GLY A 322 -42.02 2.05 13.59
C GLY A 322 -40.54 2.18 13.98
N GLU A 323 -40.28 2.77 15.14
CA GLU A 323 -38.91 2.97 15.66
C GLU A 323 -38.33 1.70 16.28
N GLN A 324 -37.00 1.53 16.19
CA GLN A 324 -36.26 0.37 16.70
C GLN A 324 -36.76 -0.99 16.19
N THR A 325 -37.40 -1.00 15.02
CA THR A 325 -37.95 -2.21 14.41
C THR A 325 -37.10 -2.69 13.23
N THR A 326 -37.47 -3.85 12.71
CA THR A 326 -36.84 -4.48 11.55
C THR A 326 -37.93 -5.04 10.65
N GLY A 327 -37.61 -5.23 9.37
CA GLY A 327 -38.57 -5.66 8.36
C GLY A 327 -38.00 -5.57 6.96
N GLY A 328 -38.81 -5.05 6.03
CA GLY A 328 -38.43 -4.87 4.64
C GLY A 328 -39.61 -4.44 3.77
N PHE A 329 -39.37 -4.36 2.47
CA PHE A 329 -40.39 -4.06 1.49
C PHE A 329 -40.24 -4.92 0.23
N ARG A 330 -41.34 -5.09 -0.49
CA ARG A 330 -41.39 -5.72 -1.81
C ARG A 330 -42.02 -4.75 -2.79
N VAL A 331 -41.56 -4.79 -4.03
CA VAL A 331 -42.10 -4.00 -5.12
C VAL A 331 -42.49 -4.93 -6.25
N ARG A 332 -43.68 -4.75 -6.83
CA ARG A 332 -44.23 -5.59 -7.90
C ARG A 332 -44.67 -4.74 -9.08
N CYS A 333 -44.53 -5.24 -10.31
CA CYS A 333 -45.16 -4.59 -11.46
C CYS A 333 -46.65 -4.94 -11.50
N GLN A 334 -47.50 -3.98 -11.86
CA GLN A 334 -48.93 -4.26 -12.09
C GLN A 334 -49.19 -5.13 -13.32
N ASN A 335 -48.23 -5.19 -14.24
CA ASN A 335 -48.27 -6.06 -15.42
C ASN A 335 -46.95 -6.83 -15.54
N ALA A 336 -47.03 -8.15 -15.65
CA ALA A 336 -45.87 -9.06 -15.71
C ALA A 336 -45.00 -8.86 -16.97
N ASN A 337 -45.50 -8.18 -17.99
CA ASN A 337 -44.78 -7.84 -19.22
C ASN A 337 -44.09 -6.46 -19.17
N MET A 338 -44.09 -5.78 -18.02
CA MET A 338 -43.40 -4.51 -17.88
C MET A 338 -41.88 -4.64 -17.96
N ALA A 339 -41.24 -3.57 -18.43
CA ALA A 339 -39.80 -3.39 -18.31
C ALA A 339 -39.41 -3.28 -16.82
N GLY A 340 -38.12 -3.49 -16.55
CA GLY A 340 -37.60 -3.59 -15.20
C GLY A 340 -37.62 -2.28 -14.42
N PHE A 341 -37.34 -2.35 -13.12
CA PHE A 341 -37.15 -1.15 -12.31
C PHE A 341 -35.97 -1.35 -11.36
N LEU A 342 -35.70 -0.35 -10.52
CA LEU A 342 -34.63 -0.37 -9.54
C LEU A 342 -35.23 -0.14 -8.15
N ALA A 343 -34.76 -0.87 -7.14
CA ALA A 343 -35.20 -0.74 -5.76
C ALA A 343 -34.05 -0.99 -4.76
N GLN A 344 -33.91 -0.11 -3.77
CA GLN A 344 -32.96 -0.27 -2.65
C GLN A 344 -33.52 0.34 -1.35
N SER A 345 -33.08 -0.16 -0.20
CA SER A 345 -33.27 0.48 1.11
C SER A 345 -32.02 1.27 1.47
N MET A 346 -32.22 2.49 1.95
CA MET A 346 -31.21 3.44 2.36
C MET A 346 -31.38 3.78 3.84
N PHE A 347 -30.36 3.51 4.64
CA PHE A 347 -30.38 3.66 6.09
C PHE A 347 -29.39 4.75 6.55
N TYR A 348 -29.80 5.58 7.50
CA TYR A 348 -28.97 6.62 8.12
C TYR A 348 -29.20 6.71 9.63
N GLY A 349 -28.13 6.56 10.43
CA GLY A 349 -28.17 6.60 11.90
C GLY A 349 -27.40 7.78 12.51
N LYS A 350 -27.68 8.05 13.78
CA LYS A 350 -27.01 9.06 14.62
C LYS A 350 -26.50 8.41 15.91
N VAL A 351 -25.60 9.07 16.63
CA VAL A 351 -25.08 8.63 17.94
C VAL A 351 -25.50 9.63 19.02
N ALA A 352 -26.11 9.12 20.09
CA ALA A 352 -26.63 9.86 21.25
C ALA A 352 -27.76 10.89 20.97
N GLU A 353 -28.57 11.17 21.99
CA GLU A 353 -29.48 12.33 21.96
C GLU A 353 -28.67 13.63 21.99
N GLY A 354 -29.03 14.59 21.13
CA GLY A 354 -28.40 15.90 21.06
C GLY A 354 -27.32 16.08 19.97
N VAL A 355 -26.88 15.01 19.29
CA VAL A 355 -26.00 15.13 18.12
C VAL A 355 -26.86 15.29 16.85
N PRO A 356 -26.81 16.43 16.14
CA PRO A 356 -27.63 16.63 14.94
C PRO A 356 -27.16 15.79 13.73
N ALA A 357 -25.87 15.47 13.68
CA ALA A 357 -25.21 14.83 12.55
C ALA A 357 -25.62 13.37 12.30
N VAL A 358 -25.68 12.97 11.02
CA VAL A 358 -25.67 11.55 10.61
C VAL A 358 -24.27 11.01 10.78
N THR A 359 -24.10 10.01 11.66
CA THR A 359 -22.79 9.44 12.00
C THR A 359 -22.49 8.14 11.26
N TRP A 360 -23.51 7.41 10.78
CA TRP A 360 -23.33 6.19 9.99
C TRP A 360 -24.49 5.95 9.02
N GLY A 361 -24.25 5.14 7.99
CA GLY A 361 -25.27 4.76 7.03
C GLY A 361 -24.96 3.46 6.33
N TYR A 362 -26.01 2.80 5.81
CA TYR A 362 -25.93 1.53 5.10
C TYR A 362 -26.97 1.50 3.97
N ALA A 363 -26.78 0.65 2.96
CA ALA A 363 -27.71 0.46 1.87
C ALA A 363 -27.80 -1.00 1.44
N THR A 364 -29.01 -1.55 1.41
CA THR A 364 -29.27 -2.91 0.94
C THR A 364 -30.08 -2.90 -0.34
N GLN A 365 -29.80 -3.85 -1.22
CA GLN A 365 -30.47 -4.02 -2.51
C GLN A 365 -31.41 -5.24 -2.45
N ALA A 366 -32.34 -5.32 -3.39
CA ALA A 366 -33.12 -6.52 -3.64
C ALA A 366 -32.20 -7.77 -3.77
N PRO A 367 -32.28 -8.76 -2.86
CA PRO A 367 -31.47 -9.96 -2.94
C PRO A 367 -31.92 -10.85 -4.10
N LEU A 368 -30.96 -11.36 -4.87
CA LEU A 368 -31.21 -12.33 -5.94
C LEU A 368 -30.86 -13.77 -5.57
N SER A 369 -30.23 -14.01 -4.40
CA SER A 369 -30.01 -15.38 -3.94
C SER A 369 -31.32 -16.01 -3.50
N SER A 370 -31.53 -17.23 -3.98
CA SER A 370 -32.66 -18.05 -3.59
C SER A 370 -32.18 -19.49 -3.74
N THR A 371 -32.14 -20.26 -2.65
CA THR A 371 -31.67 -21.66 -2.65
C THR A 371 -32.66 -22.60 -3.33
N GLN A 372 -32.92 -22.34 -4.62
CA GLN A 372 -33.78 -23.13 -5.49
C GLN A 372 -33.21 -24.55 -5.75
N GLN A 373 -32.02 -24.86 -5.20
CA GLN A 373 -31.33 -26.12 -5.43
C GLN A 373 -30.37 -26.58 -4.31
N GLN A 374 -30.74 -26.46 -3.02
CA GLN A 374 -30.06 -27.10 -1.86
C GLN A 374 -28.58 -26.72 -1.55
N CYS A 375 -27.86 -26.04 -2.44
CA CYS A 375 -26.49 -25.58 -2.20
C CYS A 375 -26.41 -24.54 -1.05
N PRO A 376 -25.38 -24.58 -0.18
CA PRO A 376 -25.29 -23.68 0.97
C PRO A 376 -24.86 -22.26 0.57
N LEU A 377 -25.48 -21.24 1.16
CA LEU A 377 -25.01 -19.86 1.11
C LEU A 377 -23.87 -19.69 2.12
N VAL A 378 -22.73 -19.13 1.70
CA VAL A 378 -21.54 -18.91 2.54
C VAL A 378 -21.05 -17.46 2.49
N THR A 379 -20.42 -17.00 3.55
CA THR A 379 -19.69 -15.72 3.62
C THR A 379 -18.63 -15.78 4.72
N SER A 380 -17.50 -15.10 4.53
CA SER A 380 -16.55 -14.87 5.63
C SER A 380 -17.15 -13.95 6.68
N PHE A 381 -16.72 -14.11 7.92
CA PHE A 381 -16.95 -13.14 9.00
C PHE A 381 -15.63 -12.82 9.72
N ASN A 382 -15.62 -11.68 10.39
CA ASN A 382 -14.48 -11.20 11.17
C ASN A 382 -15.02 -10.39 12.35
N THR A 383 -14.82 -10.88 13.57
CA THR A 383 -15.24 -10.23 14.82
C THR A 383 -14.12 -9.45 15.50
N ASN A 384 -12.91 -9.42 14.93
CA ASN A 384 -11.82 -8.56 15.41
C ASN A 384 -12.21 -7.08 15.37
N LEU A 385 -11.44 -6.23 16.07
CA LEU A 385 -11.75 -4.80 16.27
C LEU A 385 -13.11 -4.57 16.97
N ARG A 386 -13.54 -5.53 17.81
CA ARG A 386 -14.85 -5.54 18.51
C ARG A 386 -16.06 -5.55 17.55
N ALA A 387 -15.89 -6.06 16.32
CA ALA A 387 -16.95 -6.09 15.32
C ALA A 387 -18.03 -7.15 15.64
N ALA A 388 -19.23 -6.71 15.97
CA ALA A 388 -20.35 -7.61 16.14
C ALA A 388 -20.95 -7.99 14.78
N ASN A 389 -21.15 -9.29 14.53
CA ASN A 389 -21.60 -9.82 13.23
C ASN A 389 -22.98 -10.50 13.39
N TRP A 390 -23.95 -10.20 12.53
CA TRP A 390 -25.27 -10.85 12.42
C TRP A 390 -25.50 -11.36 11.01
N LEU A 391 -25.80 -12.65 10.87
CA LEU A 391 -26.27 -13.21 9.62
C LEU A 391 -27.80 -13.15 9.59
N ASN A 392 -28.34 -12.19 8.85
CA ASN A 392 -29.77 -12.05 8.60
C ASN A 392 -30.20 -13.06 7.53
N VAL A 393 -31.32 -13.73 7.76
CA VAL A 393 -31.87 -14.76 6.87
C VAL A 393 -33.34 -14.45 6.60
N PHE A 394 -33.68 -14.17 5.35
CA PHE A 394 -35.02 -13.73 4.92
C PHE A 394 -35.71 -14.82 4.11
N ASN A 395 -36.97 -15.11 4.45
CA ASN A 395 -37.75 -16.10 3.71
C ASN A 395 -38.56 -15.46 2.58
N GLN A 396 -38.07 -15.62 1.35
CA GLN A 396 -38.74 -15.22 0.11
C GLN A 396 -39.67 -16.31 -0.47
N SER A 397 -39.74 -17.50 0.14
CA SER A 397 -40.69 -18.56 -0.27
C SER A 397 -42.14 -18.14 -0.06
N ARG A 398 -43.07 -18.82 -0.74
CA ARG A 398 -44.53 -18.65 -0.53
C ARG A 398 -45.07 -19.36 0.74
N THR A 399 -44.21 -20.07 1.46
CA THR A 399 -44.51 -20.87 2.65
C THR A 399 -43.45 -20.61 3.73
N ALA A 400 -43.67 -21.06 4.96
CA ALA A 400 -42.59 -21.16 5.93
C ALA A 400 -41.47 -22.09 5.40
N THR A 401 -40.21 -21.75 5.71
CA THR A 401 -39.02 -22.45 5.21
C THR A 401 -38.12 -22.83 6.37
N GLN A 402 -37.59 -24.06 6.38
CA GLN A 402 -36.62 -24.51 7.37
C GLN A 402 -35.18 -24.38 6.82
N VAL A 403 -34.29 -23.81 7.64
CA VAL A 403 -32.86 -23.64 7.33
C VAL A 403 -31.99 -24.15 8.47
N GLN A 404 -30.77 -24.60 8.14
CA GLN A 404 -29.69 -24.89 9.07
C GLN A 404 -28.60 -23.83 8.94
N LEU A 405 -28.15 -23.32 10.09
CA LEU A 405 -27.14 -22.28 10.22
C LEU A 405 -25.90 -22.86 10.91
N GLY A 406 -24.71 -22.56 10.39
CA GLY A 406 -23.44 -23.07 10.90
C GLY A 406 -22.31 -22.04 10.84
N ILE A 407 -21.34 -22.19 11.75
CA ILE A 407 -20.11 -21.40 11.80
C ILE A 407 -18.92 -22.35 11.68
N GLN A 408 -17.95 -21.97 10.86
CA GLN A 408 -16.66 -22.63 10.69
C GLN A 408 -15.54 -21.61 10.96
N ASP A 409 -14.43 -22.07 11.51
CA ASP A 409 -13.20 -21.27 11.64
C ASP A 409 -12.40 -21.24 10.32
N PRO A 410 -11.24 -20.54 10.24
CA PRO A 410 -10.49 -20.42 8.98
C PRO A 410 -9.95 -21.76 8.47
N LEU A 411 -9.83 -22.77 9.35
CA LEU A 411 -9.37 -24.11 9.01
C LEU A 411 -10.51 -25.04 8.57
N GLY A 412 -11.77 -24.55 8.58
CA GLY A 412 -12.96 -25.32 8.25
C GLY A 412 -13.52 -26.16 9.41
N VAL A 413 -13.00 -26.00 10.63
CA VAL A 413 -13.55 -26.70 11.79
C VAL A 413 -14.87 -26.04 12.20
N LYS A 414 -15.93 -26.84 12.36
CA LYS A 414 -17.25 -26.35 12.78
C LYS A 414 -17.25 -26.04 14.28
N HIS A 415 -17.73 -24.85 14.64
CA HIS A 415 -17.87 -24.41 16.04
C HIS A 415 -19.35 -24.39 16.47
N GLY A 416 -19.63 -25.04 17.60
CA GLY A 416 -20.99 -25.23 18.13
C GLY A 416 -21.85 -26.22 17.35
N GLN A 417 -23.09 -26.43 17.81
CA GLN A 417 -24.09 -27.20 17.05
C GLN A 417 -24.75 -26.33 15.98
N SER A 418 -25.00 -26.91 14.79
CA SER A 418 -25.77 -26.25 13.73
C SER A 418 -27.18 -25.90 14.20
N THR A 419 -27.55 -24.63 14.11
CA THR A 419 -28.84 -24.13 14.57
C THR A 419 -29.88 -24.31 13.47
N THR A 420 -30.93 -25.11 13.72
CA THR A 420 -32.05 -25.28 12.77
C THR A 420 -33.17 -24.32 13.11
N VAL A 421 -33.68 -23.57 12.13
CA VAL A 421 -34.69 -22.52 12.29
C VAL A 421 -35.78 -22.65 11.24
N THR A 422 -37.04 -22.50 11.64
CA THR A 422 -38.17 -22.36 10.72
C THR A 422 -38.57 -20.90 10.63
N ILE A 423 -38.45 -20.31 9.44
CA ILE A 423 -38.73 -18.89 9.17
C ILE A 423 -40.10 -18.78 8.47
N PRO A 424 -41.09 -18.05 9.04
CA PRO A 424 -42.40 -17.84 8.39
C PRO A 424 -42.32 -17.14 7.03
N LEU A 425 -43.43 -17.14 6.28
CA LEU A 425 -43.56 -16.40 5.00
C LEU A 425 -43.30 -14.90 5.21
N GLY A 426 -42.32 -14.33 4.50
CA GLY A 426 -42.00 -12.90 4.57
C GLY A 426 -41.35 -12.45 5.89
N ALA A 427 -41.08 -13.39 6.81
CA ALA A 427 -40.37 -13.13 8.05
C ALA A 427 -38.85 -13.28 7.86
N ARG A 428 -38.11 -12.84 8.89
CA ARG A 428 -36.65 -12.93 8.97
C ARG A 428 -36.19 -13.65 10.24
N TYR A 429 -34.93 -14.08 10.23
CA TYR A 429 -34.22 -14.54 11.42
C TYR A 429 -32.81 -13.96 11.44
N ASP A 430 -32.44 -13.38 12.59
CA ASP A 430 -31.16 -12.69 12.77
C ASP A 430 -30.24 -13.57 13.64
N PHE A 431 -29.14 -14.06 13.08
CA PHE A 431 -28.23 -14.99 13.74
C PHE A 431 -26.97 -14.27 14.25
N PRO A 432 -26.85 -13.99 15.57
CA PRO A 432 -25.71 -13.27 16.13
C PRO A 432 -24.48 -14.19 16.21
N ILE A 433 -23.57 -14.05 15.24
CA ILE A 433 -22.32 -14.84 15.16
C ILE A 433 -21.41 -14.53 16.36
N HIS A 434 -21.27 -13.25 16.69
CA HIS A 434 -20.34 -12.72 17.69
C HIS A 434 -20.65 -13.09 19.16
N ALA A 435 -21.76 -13.79 19.43
CA ALA A 435 -22.12 -14.20 20.79
C ALA A 435 -21.00 -15.03 21.46
N GLN A 436 -20.78 -14.82 22.76
CA GLN A 436 -19.66 -15.43 23.51
C GLN A 436 -19.64 -16.96 23.44
N GLU A 437 -20.81 -17.60 23.37
CA GLU A 437 -20.95 -19.06 23.27
C GLU A 437 -20.68 -19.63 21.86
N ARG A 438 -20.55 -18.78 20.83
CA ARG A 438 -20.32 -19.20 19.44
C ARG A 438 -18.87 -19.05 19.02
N VAL A 439 -18.39 -17.80 18.93
CA VAL A 439 -17.00 -17.48 18.53
C VAL A 439 -16.41 -16.24 19.23
N GLY A 440 -17.20 -15.42 19.92
CA GLY A 440 -16.72 -14.20 20.58
C GLY A 440 -16.15 -13.11 19.65
N ASN A 441 -15.35 -12.20 20.22
CA ASN A 441 -14.95 -10.91 19.63
C ASN A 441 -13.52 -10.85 19.05
N THR A 442 -12.89 -11.99 18.77
CA THR A 442 -11.51 -12.06 18.25
C THR A 442 -11.34 -13.17 17.21
N SER A 443 -12.40 -13.44 16.44
CA SER A 443 -12.51 -14.63 15.60
C SER A 443 -12.75 -14.26 14.14
N ILE A 444 -12.16 -15.06 13.25
CA ILE A 444 -12.42 -15.04 11.81
C ILE A 444 -12.91 -16.41 11.39
N GLY A 445 -13.61 -16.51 10.27
CA GLY A 445 -14.14 -17.78 9.80
C GLY A 445 -15.14 -17.62 8.68
N MET A 446 -15.99 -18.64 8.49
CA MET A 446 -17.05 -18.69 7.50
C MET A 446 -18.39 -19.03 8.15
N ALA A 447 -19.43 -18.27 7.84
CA ALA A 447 -20.81 -18.58 8.20
C ALA A 447 -21.53 -19.22 7.02
N ALA A 448 -22.40 -20.20 7.29
CA ALA A 448 -23.10 -20.97 6.26
C ALA A 448 -24.60 -21.13 6.57
N VAL A 449 -25.45 -21.02 5.53
CA VAL A 449 -26.90 -21.30 5.57
C VAL A 449 -27.21 -22.37 4.55
N SER A 450 -27.93 -23.42 4.95
CA SER A 450 -28.43 -24.47 4.03
C SER A 450 -29.92 -24.74 4.29
N GLY A 451 -30.67 -25.10 3.26
CA GLY A 451 -32.11 -25.35 3.39
C GLY A 451 -32.85 -25.32 2.06
N ALA A 452 -34.07 -25.88 2.06
CA ALA A 452 -34.90 -26.01 0.87
C ALA A 452 -35.97 -24.90 0.81
N GLY A 453 -35.76 -23.89 -0.03
CA GLY A 453 -36.71 -22.79 -0.24
C GLY A 453 -36.07 -21.60 -0.96
N ARG A 454 -36.81 -20.51 -1.13
CA ARG A 454 -36.24 -19.23 -1.56
C ARG A 454 -35.82 -18.44 -0.33
N ILE A 455 -34.54 -18.54 0.02
CA ILE A 455 -33.92 -17.82 1.15
C ILE A 455 -32.89 -16.83 0.62
N ALA A 456 -32.96 -15.60 1.12
CA ALA A 456 -31.94 -14.57 0.93
C ALA A 456 -31.16 -14.36 2.24
N THR A 457 -29.88 -14.00 2.15
CA THR A 457 -29.01 -13.80 3.32
C THR A 457 -28.15 -12.55 3.19
N GLU A 458 -27.98 -11.84 4.30
CA GLU A 458 -27.19 -10.63 4.42
C GLU A 458 -26.43 -10.69 5.74
N LEU A 459 -25.09 -10.61 5.71
CA LEU A 459 -24.27 -10.58 6.92
C LEU A 459 -23.93 -9.12 7.26
N LEU A 460 -24.54 -8.60 8.32
CA LEU A 460 -24.24 -7.27 8.86
C LEU A 460 -23.05 -7.34 9.82
N ARG A 461 -22.11 -6.41 9.68
CA ARG A 461 -20.96 -6.20 10.56
C ARG A 461 -21.09 -4.80 11.19
N VAL A 462 -21.24 -4.74 12.50
CA VAL A 462 -21.51 -3.51 13.28
C VAL A 462 -20.32 -3.22 14.18
N TYR A 463 -19.91 -1.96 14.19
CA TYR A 463 -18.88 -1.43 15.07
C TYR A 463 -19.52 -0.56 16.14
N TYR A 464 -18.98 -0.66 17.36
CA TYR A 464 -19.42 0.13 18.50
C TYR A 464 -18.31 1.08 18.93
N GLY A 465 -18.65 2.34 19.17
CA GLY A 465 -17.77 3.33 19.80
C GLY A 465 -17.64 3.09 21.30
N ASP A 466 -16.78 3.85 21.97
CA ASP A 466 -16.51 3.69 23.42
C ASP A 466 -17.73 3.92 24.32
N SER A 467 -18.75 4.62 23.83
CA SER A 467 -20.05 4.80 24.51
C SER A 467 -20.99 3.60 24.40
N GLY A 468 -20.61 2.55 23.66
CA GLY A 468 -21.47 1.41 23.33
C GLY A 468 -22.51 1.69 22.24
N ALA A 469 -22.53 2.90 21.68
CA ALA A 469 -23.37 3.24 20.53
C ALA A 469 -22.78 2.72 19.21
N VAL A 470 -23.63 2.49 18.20
CA VAL A 470 -23.19 2.08 16.85
C VAL A 470 -22.41 3.21 16.19
N SER A 471 -21.16 2.95 15.81
CA SER A 471 -20.31 3.88 15.03
C SER A 471 -20.32 3.60 13.53
N THR A 472 -20.54 2.35 13.11
CA THR A 472 -20.53 1.94 11.69
C THR A 472 -21.32 0.66 11.48
N ILE A 473 -22.03 0.54 10.34
CA ILE A 473 -22.56 -0.74 9.83
C ILE A 473 -22.10 -0.98 8.39
N ALA A 474 -21.56 -2.17 8.13
CA ALA A 474 -21.30 -2.70 6.80
C ALA A 474 -22.16 -3.96 6.56
N ALA A 475 -22.42 -4.31 5.31
CA ALA A 475 -23.01 -5.59 4.96
C ALA A 475 -22.21 -6.37 3.92
N LEU A 476 -22.36 -7.68 3.99
CA LEU A 476 -21.74 -8.68 3.14
C LEU A 476 -22.85 -9.54 2.53
N PRO A 477 -22.81 -9.82 1.21
CA PRO A 477 -23.74 -10.79 0.63
C PRO A 477 -23.43 -12.19 1.17
N GLY A 478 -24.44 -13.06 1.24
CA GLY A 478 -24.18 -14.48 1.11
C GLY A 478 -23.87 -14.84 -0.35
N VAL A 479 -22.87 -15.68 -0.59
CA VAL A 479 -22.55 -16.24 -1.90
C VAL A 479 -23.02 -17.69 -1.96
N GLU A 480 -23.70 -18.10 -3.04
CA GLU A 480 -24.11 -19.49 -3.22
C GLU A 480 -22.89 -20.37 -3.50
N ALA A 481 -22.64 -21.38 -2.66
CA ALA A 481 -21.55 -22.33 -2.85
C ALA A 481 -21.87 -23.32 -3.98
N ALA A 482 -20.99 -23.40 -4.98
CA ALA A 482 -21.14 -24.37 -6.06
C ALA A 482 -20.62 -25.77 -5.66
N CYS A 483 -21.47 -26.79 -5.78
CA CYS A 483 -21.13 -28.21 -5.71
C CYS A 483 -21.54 -28.88 -7.04
N SER A 484 -20.71 -29.75 -7.61
CA SER A 484 -20.79 -30.14 -9.03
C SER A 484 -21.64 -31.39 -9.34
N ASP A 485 -22.23 -31.46 -10.55
CA ASP A 485 -21.81 -32.40 -11.62
C ASP A 485 -22.66 -32.25 -12.90
N SER A 486 -22.18 -32.77 -14.05
CA SER A 486 -22.65 -32.41 -15.41
C SER A 486 -23.73 -33.33 -16.00
N PRO A 487 -24.42 -32.90 -17.08
CA PRO A 487 -24.22 -33.63 -18.36
C PRO A 487 -24.08 -32.75 -19.61
N SER A 488 -23.57 -33.38 -20.68
CA SER A 488 -23.15 -32.82 -21.97
C SER A 488 -24.24 -32.14 -22.83
N GLY A 489 -23.87 -31.03 -23.48
CA GLY A 489 -24.54 -30.52 -24.68
C GLY A 489 -23.71 -30.84 -25.94
N SER A 490 -24.32 -31.48 -26.94
CA SER A 490 -23.67 -31.94 -28.17
C SER A 490 -23.24 -30.79 -29.10
N SER A 491 -22.06 -30.91 -29.71
CA SER A 491 -21.53 -29.96 -30.69
C SER A 491 -22.45 -29.78 -31.90
N GLY A 492 -22.75 -28.53 -32.26
CA GLY A 492 -23.32 -28.18 -33.57
C GLY A 492 -22.27 -28.30 -34.67
N SER A 493 -22.65 -28.84 -35.83
CA SER A 493 -21.77 -29.06 -36.98
C SER A 493 -21.20 -27.77 -37.57
N SER A 494 -19.92 -27.81 -37.97
CA SER A 494 -19.20 -26.69 -38.58
C SER A 494 -19.87 -26.13 -39.84
N GLY A 495 -19.97 -24.81 -39.93
CA GLY A 495 -20.30 -24.11 -41.18
C GLY A 495 -19.12 -24.12 -42.16
N SER A 496 -19.40 -24.26 -43.45
CA SER A 496 -18.40 -24.36 -44.53
C SER A 496 -17.61 -23.06 -44.75
N SER A 497 -16.34 -23.22 -45.14
CA SER A 497 -15.39 -22.13 -45.41
C SER A 497 -15.88 -21.12 -46.46
N GLY A 498 -15.67 -19.83 -46.19
CA GLY A 498 -15.73 -18.77 -47.21
C GLY A 498 -14.45 -18.74 -48.04
N SER A 499 -14.58 -18.56 -49.35
CA SER A 499 -13.48 -18.56 -50.33
C SER A 499 -12.55 -17.35 -50.21
N SER A 500 -11.26 -17.55 -50.50
CA SER A 500 -10.18 -16.57 -50.42
C SER A 500 -10.37 -15.34 -51.33
N GLY A 501 -10.06 -14.15 -50.80
CA GLY A 501 -9.80 -12.96 -51.62
C GLY A 501 -8.39 -12.97 -52.20
N SER A 502 -8.23 -12.52 -53.45
CA SER A 502 -6.98 -12.56 -54.21
C SER A 502 -5.91 -11.59 -53.71
N SER A 503 -4.64 -12.00 -53.83
CA SER A 503 -3.45 -11.24 -53.39
C SER A 503 -3.22 -9.93 -54.16
N GLY A 504 -2.84 -8.87 -53.44
CA GLY A 504 -2.20 -7.69 -54.03
C GLY A 504 -0.70 -7.93 -54.27
N SER A 505 -0.18 -7.45 -55.39
CA SER A 505 1.18 -7.73 -55.88
C SER A 505 2.28 -6.97 -55.12
N SER A 506 3.43 -7.63 -54.92
CA SER A 506 4.65 -7.04 -54.35
C SER A 506 5.26 -5.95 -55.24
N GLY A 507 5.77 -4.88 -54.63
CA GLY A 507 6.66 -3.93 -55.31
C GLY A 507 8.06 -4.52 -55.49
N SER A 508 8.64 -4.36 -56.68
CA SER A 508 9.93 -4.94 -57.07
C SER A 508 11.14 -4.22 -56.44
N SER A 509 12.15 -4.98 -56.04
CA SER A 509 13.46 -4.46 -55.61
C SER A 509 14.16 -3.70 -56.74
N GLY A 510 14.76 -2.54 -56.44
CA GLY A 510 15.55 -1.78 -57.40
C GLY A 510 16.90 -2.44 -57.70
N SER A 511 17.23 -2.58 -58.99
CA SER A 511 18.53 -3.07 -59.45
C SER A 511 19.63 -2.02 -59.26
N SER A 512 20.76 -2.42 -58.67
CA SER A 512 21.95 -1.57 -58.53
C SER A 512 22.49 -1.13 -59.90
N GLY A 513 22.82 0.16 -60.04
CA GLY A 513 23.40 0.70 -61.26
C GLY A 513 24.82 0.19 -61.52
N SER A 514 25.11 -0.14 -62.77
CA SER A 514 26.46 -0.49 -63.25
C SER A 514 27.42 0.70 -63.15
N SER A 515 28.66 0.44 -62.74
CA SER A 515 29.72 1.45 -62.67
C SER A 515 29.97 2.14 -64.02
N GLY A 516 30.09 3.46 -64.02
CA GLY A 516 30.45 4.22 -65.21
C GLY A 516 31.87 3.93 -65.65
N SER A 517 32.05 3.61 -66.94
CA SER A 517 33.37 3.49 -67.58
C SER A 517 34.08 4.84 -67.67
N SER A 518 35.41 4.83 -67.52
CA SER A 518 36.27 6.01 -67.57
C SER A 518 36.01 6.92 -68.78
N GLY A 519 35.85 8.22 -68.54
CA GLY A 519 35.72 9.21 -69.60
C GLY A 519 37.00 9.37 -70.41
N SER A 520 36.90 9.29 -71.73
CA SER A 520 37.92 9.78 -72.66
C SER A 520 37.75 11.30 -72.88
N SER A 521 38.83 11.98 -73.21
CA SER A 521 38.91 13.45 -73.22
C SER A 521 38.20 14.08 -74.43
N GLY A 522 37.53 15.23 -74.22
CA GLY A 522 37.53 16.30 -75.25
C GLY A 522 36.25 17.10 -75.49
N SER A 523 36.43 18.42 -75.52
CA SER A 523 35.61 19.47 -76.19
C SER A 523 34.27 19.91 -75.59
N SER A 524 34.03 21.22 -75.71
CA SER A 524 33.02 22.01 -74.99
C SER A 524 31.71 22.19 -75.78
N GLY A 525 30.58 22.36 -75.08
CA GLY A 525 29.29 22.70 -75.68
C GLY A 525 28.36 23.43 -74.70
N SER A 526 27.73 24.51 -75.16
CA SER A 526 26.97 25.50 -74.37
C SER A 526 25.60 25.04 -73.83
N SER A 527 25.13 25.75 -72.80
CA SER A 527 23.87 25.54 -72.07
C SER A 527 22.60 25.53 -72.93
N GLY A 528 21.68 24.61 -72.64
CA GLY A 528 20.27 24.65 -73.04
C GLY A 528 19.38 25.14 -71.89
N SER A 529 18.28 25.82 -72.22
CA SER A 529 17.41 26.55 -71.28
C SER A 529 16.35 25.67 -70.57
N SER A 530 15.86 26.18 -69.44
CA SER A 530 15.00 25.46 -68.48
C SER A 530 13.63 25.04 -69.03
N GLY A 531 13.27 23.77 -68.82
CA GLY A 531 11.88 23.30 -68.82
C GLY A 531 11.19 23.57 -67.47
N SER A 532 9.88 23.81 -67.49
CA SER A 532 9.08 24.25 -66.33
C SER A 532 8.84 23.16 -65.29
N SER A 533 8.76 23.58 -64.02
CA SER A 533 8.61 22.71 -62.85
C SER A 533 7.30 21.91 -62.84
N GLY A 534 7.40 20.58 -62.92
CA GLY A 534 6.35 19.68 -62.46
C GLY A 534 6.31 19.61 -60.93
N SER A 535 5.13 19.53 -60.33
CA SER A 535 4.93 19.50 -58.87
C SER A 535 5.51 18.24 -58.24
N SER A 536 6.44 18.42 -57.31
CA SER A 536 7.12 17.33 -56.60
C SER A 536 6.24 16.66 -55.55
N SER A 537 5.91 15.38 -55.74
CA SER A 537 5.57 14.48 -54.64
C SER A 537 6.83 14.10 -53.86
N SER A 538 6.75 14.10 -52.53
CA SER A 538 7.87 13.84 -51.62
C SER A 538 8.56 12.49 -51.86
N SER A 539 9.88 12.52 -52.06
CA SER A 539 10.72 11.33 -52.13
C SER A 539 10.80 10.61 -50.78
N GLY A 540 10.84 9.28 -50.79
CA GLY A 540 11.28 8.51 -49.63
C GLY A 540 12.78 8.65 -49.44
N SER A 541 13.23 8.94 -48.21
CA SER A 541 14.65 9.01 -47.87
C SER A 541 15.20 7.65 -47.44
N SER A 542 16.39 7.30 -47.95
CA SER A 542 17.12 6.07 -47.65
C SER A 542 17.48 5.92 -46.17
N GLY A 543 17.61 4.67 -45.71
CA GLY A 543 18.24 4.37 -44.43
C GLY A 543 19.75 4.64 -44.45
N SER A 544 20.30 4.97 -43.29
CA SER A 544 21.73 5.14 -43.04
C SER A 544 22.23 4.10 -42.03
N SER A 545 23.50 3.71 -42.17
CA SER A 545 24.17 2.71 -41.33
C SER A 545 24.27 3.11 -39.86
N GLY A 546 24.34 2.11 -38.97
CA GLY A 546 24.31 2.30 -37.53
C GLY A 546 25.47 3.15 -36.97
N SER A 547 25.12 4.05 -36.05
CA SER A 547 26.03 4.75 -35.17
C SER A 547 26.43 3.90 -33.96
N SER A 548 27.65 4.10 -33.46
CA SER A 548 28.23 3.39 -32.31
C SER A 548 27.35 3.43 -31.05
N GLY A 549 27.45 2.39 -30.22
CA GLY A 549 26.67 2.28 -28.98
C GLY A 549 26.88 3.45 -28.02
N SER A 550 25.79 4.15 -27.72
CA SER A 550 25.72 5.19 -26.68
C SER A 550 25.45 4.56 -25.30
N SER A 551 26.09 5.11 -24.27
CA SER A 551 26.07 4.63 -22.88
C SER A 551 24.68 4.37 -22.30
N GLY A 552 24.61 3.43 -21.35
CA GLY A 552 23.37 3.04 -20.68
C GLY A 552 22.61 4.24 -20.11
N SER A 553 21.34 4.38 -20.51
CA SER A 553 20.48 5.47 -20.04
C SER A 553 19.85 5.13 -18.69
N SER A 554 20.00 6.05 -17.74
CA SER A 554 19.53 5.93 -16.35
C SER A 554 18.03 5.64 -16.25
N GLY A 555 17.65 4.86 -15.24
CA GLY A 555 16.26 4.50 -14.97
C GLY A 555 15.35 5.73 -14.86
N SER A 556 14.28 5.76 -15.65
CA SER A 556 13.33 6.86 -15.69
C SER A 556 12.20 6.67 -14.70
N SER A 557 12.12 7.53 -13.69
CA SER A 557 11.06 7.54 -12.69
C SER A 557 9.83 8.35 -13.11
N THR A 558 8.67 7.94 -12.59
CA THR A 558 7.37 8.64 -12.62
C THR A 558 6.73 8.42 -11.24
N SER A 559 6.66 9.35 -10.26
CA SER A 559 6.39 10.79 -10.19
C SER A 559 4.95 11.13 -9.79
N SER A 560 4.79 11.98 -8.75
CA SER A 560 3.55 12.41 -8.03
C SER A 560 3.02 11.42 -6.95
N SER A 561 2.54 11.77 -5.74
CA SER A 561 2.79 12.84 -4.74
C SER A 561 1.66 12.77 -3.68
N GLY A 562 1.80 12.29 -2.44
CA GLY A 562 2.94 12.10 -1.55
C GLY A 562 2.41 12.26 -0.10
N GLY A 563 3.17 12.88 0.80
CA GLY A 563 2.68 13.28 2.14
C GLY A 563 3.10 12.38 3.30
N THR A 564 3.90 11.37 3.00
CA THR A 564 4.87 10.76 3.91
C THR A 564 6.12 10.59 3.07
N VAL A 565 7.30 10.89 3.61
CA VAL A 565 8.55 10.71 2.84
C VAL A 565 8.68 9.23 2.47
N GLY A 566 8.99 8.99 1.21
CA GLY A 566 8.80 7.69 0.58
C GLY A 566 9.82 6.66 1.06
N GLY A 567 9.46 5.89 2.09
CA GLY A 567 10.06 4.58 2.30
C GLY A 567 9.76 3.70 1.09
N LYS A 568 10.81 3.28 0.37
CA LYS A 568 10.68 2.25 -0.68
C LYS A 568 10.18 0.98 0.03
N THR A 569 9.16 0.31 -0.50
CA THR A 569 8.51 -0.77 0.27
C THR A 569 9.41 -1.99 0.34
N TYR A 570 9.87 -2.32 1.55
CA TYR A 570 10.74 -3.47 1.78
C TYR A 570 9.99 -4.78 1.52
N THR A 571 10.45 -5.53 0.52
CA THR A 571 9.99 -6.90 0.24
C THR A 571 11.05 -7.87 0.77
N PRO A 572 10.72 -8.76 1.73
CA PRO A 572 11.65 -9.78 2.21
C PRO A 572 12.15 -10.71 1.11
N THR A 573 13.34 -11.28 1.26
CA THR A 573 13.82 -12.34 0.37
C THR A 573 12.91 -13.55 0.46
N SER A 574 12.57 -14.14 -0.68
CA SER A 574 11.96 -15.47 -0.72
C SER A 574 12.97 -16.50 -0.22
N LEU A 575 12.85 -16.91 1.05
CA LEU A 575 13.75 -17.89 1.66
C LEU A 575 13.49 -19.32 1.11
N PRO A 576 14.52 -20.17 0.96
CA PRO A 576 14.33 -21.52 0.44
C PRO A 576 13.39 -22.36 1.30
N THR A 577 12.37 -22.97 0.68
CA THR A 577 11.31 -23.73 1.37
C THR A 577 11.80 -25.08 1.91
N THR A 578 12.73 -25.73 1.22
CA THR A 578 13.35 -26.99 1.65
C THR A 578 14.27 -26.73 2.84
N ILE A 579 14.05 -27.46 3.93
CA ILE A 579 14.86 -27.37 5.16
C ILE A 579 15.74 -28.62 5.23
N GLU A 580 17.03 -28.44 5.48
CA GLU A 580 17.96 -29.55 5.64
C GLU A 580 17.97 -30.07 7.09
N ARG A 581 17.97 -29.16 8.08
CA ARG A 581 17.92 -29.50 9.51
C ARG A 581 16.94 -28.63 10.28
N TYR A 582 16.07 -29.28 11.05
CA TYR A 582 15.13 -28.68 11.99
C TYR A 582 15.70 -28.72 13.40
N VAL A 583 15.56 -27.63 14.14
CA VAL A 583 16.08 -27.47 15.51
C VAL A 583 15.00 -26.85 16.39
N CYS A 584 14.81 -27.37 17.60
CA CYS A 584 13.91 -26.78 18.58
C CYS A 584 14.39 -26.98 20.00
N ASP A 585 14.49 -25.89 20.76
CA ASP A 585 14.66 -25.93 22.21
C ASP A 585 13.67 -24.97 22.86
N CYS A 586 13.34 -25.26 24.11
CA CYS A 586 12.30 -24.57 24.87
C CYS A 586 12.88 -24.04 26.18
N GLN A 587 14.00 -23.33 26.08
CA GLN A 587 14.65 -22.68 27.21
C GLN A 587 13.79 -21.52 27.74
N ALA A 588 14.25 -20.87 28.81
CA ALA A 588 13.55 -19.76 29.46
C ALA A 588 13.04 -18.72 28.42
N GLY A 589 11.76 -18.37 28.52
CA GLY A 589 11.09 -17.44 27.61
C GLY A 589 10.83 -17.98 26.19
N ALA A 590 10.66 -19.29 26.04
CA ALA A 590 9.94 -19.91 24.92
C ALA A 590 8.42 -19.65 25.02
N ALA A 591 7.71 -19.85 23.91
CA ALA A 591 6.25 -19.74 23.86
C ALA A 591 5.54 -20.95 24.49
N ALA A 592 4.31 -20.73 24.96
CA ALA A 592 3.43 -21.81 25.41
C ALA A 592 3.22 -22.84 24.27
N GLY A 593 3.33 -24.13 24.59
CA GLY A 593 3.22 -25.23 23.62
C GLY A 593 4.53 -25.59 22.89
N CYS A 594 5.64 -24.87 23.13
CA CYS A 594 6.96 -25.26 22.64
C CYS A 594 7.32 -26.70 23.08
N ARG A 595 7.87 -27.51 22.16
CA ARG A 595 8.35 -28.87 22.43
C ARG A 595 9.83 -29.00 22.04
N PRO A 596 10.76 -29.30 22.97
CA PRO A 596 12.17 -29.42 22.64
C PRO A 596 12.42 -30.68 21.80
N GLY A 597 13.39 -30.60 20.91
CA GLY A 597 13.94 -31.74 20.19
C GLY A 597 14.88 -32.58 21.05
N ALA A 598 15.62 -33.47 20.39
CA ALA A 598 16.70 -34.24 21.01
C ALA A 598 17.89 -34.32 20.05
N ASP A 599 19.11 -34.19 20.58
CA ASP A 599 20.32 -34.26 19.75
C ASP A 599 20.69 -35.69 19.32
N THR A 600 19.95 -36.70 19.82
CA THR A 600 19.94 -38.07 19.27
C THR A 600 19.10 -38.21 18.00
N ASN A 601 18.25 -37.22 17.66
CA ASN A 601 17.48 -37.23 16.42
C ASN A 601 18.37 -36.95 15.19
N ASP A 602 17.88 -37.32 14.01
CA ASP A 602 18.54 -37.01 12.73
C ASP A 602 18.37 -35.54 12.30
N GLY A 603 17.36 -34.85 12.85
CA GLY A 603 17.04 -33.45 12.57
C GLY A 603 16.38 -33.23 11.21
N LYS A 604 15.97 -34.27 10.48
CA LYS A 604 15.45 -34.14 9.10
C LYS A 604 13.95 -33.84 9.00
N SER A 605 13.25 -33.82 10.13
CA SER A 605 11.81 -33.51 10.21
C SER A 605 11.51 -32.53 11.33
N ALA A 606 10.51 -31.67 11.12
CA ALA A 606 9.91 -30.81 12.14
C ALA A 606 9.34 -31.59 13.35
N THR A 607 9.06 -32.89 13.21
CA THR A 607 8.59 -33.77 14.29
C THR A 607 9.72 -34.45 15.08
N THR A 608 10.93 -34.51 14.51
CA THR A 608 12.14 -35.06 15.15
C THR A 608 13.32 -34.09 15.03
N PRO A 609 13.16 -32.82 15.49
CA PRO A 609 14.23 -31.83 15.38
C PRO A 609 15.39 -32.15 16.33
N TRP A 610 16.57 -31.62 16.02
CA TRP A 610 17.64 -31.48 17.01
C TRP A 610 17.22 -30.53 18.14
N ARG A 611 17.94 -30.57 19.25
CA ARG A 611 17.72 -29.67 20.38
C ARG A 611 18.65 -28.47 20.34
N SER A 612 19.97 -28.71 20.38
CA SER A 612 20.92 -27.66 20.70
C SER A 612 21.28 -26.77 19.51
N LEU A 613 21.41 -25.48 19.79
CA LEU A 613 21.95 -24.50 18.84
C LEU A 613 23.43 -24.79 18.52
N SER A 614 24.20 -25.37 19.46
CA SER A 614 25.59 -25.78 19.21
C SER A 614 25.70 -26.87 18.14
N LYS A 615 24.86 -27.92 18.18
CA LYS A 615 24.81 -28.93 17.12
C LYS A 615 24.38 -28.33 15.79
N ALA A 616 23.41 -27.41 15.82
CA ALA A 616 22.93 -26.71 14.64
C ALA A 616 24.03 -25.87 13.96
N MET A 617 24.80 -25.09 14.72
CA MET A 617 25.88 -24.26 14.18
C MET A 617 27.10 -25.07 13.72
N ALA A 618 27.41 -26.18 14.39
CA ALA A 618 28.46 -27.10 13.91
C ALA A 618 28.11 -27.72 12.54
N HIS A 619 26.82 -28.05 12.31
CA HIS A 619 26.33 -28.45 10.99
C HIS A 619 26.32 -27.28 10.00
N TYR A 620 25.92 -26.09 10.44
CA TYR A 620 25.90 -24.88 9.59
C TYR A 620 27.29 -24.55 9.01
N ASN A 621 28.37 -24.80 9.75
CA ASN A 621 29.74 -24.59 9.28
C ASN A 621 30.31 -25.72 8.39
N SER A 622 29.56 -26.80 8.17
CA SER A 622 30.01 -27.98 7.39
C SER A 622 29.02 -28.44 6.31
N MET A 623 27.85 -27.80 6.22
CA MET A 623 26.85 -28.09 5.17
C MET A 623 27.24 -27.49 3.82
N ALA A 624 26.76 -28.08 2.74
CA ALA A 624 27.03 -27.59 1.38
C ALA A 624 26.28 -26.28 1.07
N ALA A 625 26.77 -25.53 0.06
CA ALA A 625 26.09 -24.37 -0.52
C ALA A 625 24.58 -24.60 -0.72
N GLY A 626 23.75 -23.67 -0.26
CA GLY A 626 22.28 -23.78 -0.31
C GLY A 626 21.66 -24.58 0.84
N GLY A 627 22.45 -25.09 1.79
CA GLY A 627 21.96 -25.76 3.00
C GLY A 627 21.12 -24.82 3.88
N VAL A 628 20.12 -25.40 4.55
CA VAL A 628 19.15 -24.64 5.36
C VAL A 628 18.99 -25.27 6.74
N VAL A 629 19.37 -24.50 7.76
CA VAL A 629 19.09 -24.80 9.17
C VAL A 629 17.90 -23.94 9.61
N ALA A 630 16.88 -24.56 10.21
CA ALA A 630 15.66 -23.88 10.62
C ALA A 630 15.37 -24.08 12.12
N LEU A 631 15.14 -22.97 12.82
CA LEU A 631 14.81 -22.91 14.24
C LEU A 631 13.27 -22.81 14.45
N CYS A 632 12.71 -23.49 15.44
CA CYS A 632 11.26 -23.46 15.65
C CYS A 632 10.75 -22.08 16.10
N ARG A 633 9.68 -21.58 15.46
CA ARG A 633 8.92 -20.42 15.97
C ARG A 633 8.34 -20.74 17.34
N GLY A 634 8.38 -19.76 18.24
CA GLY A 634 8.13 -19.94 19.66
C GLY A 634 9.25 -20.63 20.44
N GLY A 635 10.33 -21.09 19.78
CA GLY A 635 11.51 -21.67 20.42
C GLY A 635 12.36 -20.63 21.17
N SER A 636 13.12 -21.10 22.15
CA SER A 636 14.11 -20.32 22.90
C SER A 636 15.39 -21.12 23.05
N PHE A 637 16.49 -20.50 22.61
CA PHE A 637 17.84 -21.03 22.62
C PHE A 637 18.75 -20.12 23.45
N VAL A 638 19.84 -20.66 23.97
CA VAL A 638 20.86 -19.90 24.73
C VAL A 638 22.23 -20.17 24.11
N THR A 639 23.03 -19.12 23.91
CA THR A 639 24.44 -19.27 23.51
C THR A 639 25.30 -19.60 24.72
N ALA A 640 26.10 -20.66 24.65
CA ALA A 640 27.11 -20.96 25.68
C ALA A 640 28.40 -20.14 25.47
N GLN A 641 28.63 -19.73 24.22
CA GLN A 641 29.73 -18.92 23.71
C GLN A 641 29.26 -18.33 22.36
N PRO A 642 29.89 -17.26 21.84
CA PRO A 642 29.63 -16.78 20.49
C PRO A 642 29.92 -17.88 19.46
N TYR A 643 29.08 -17.99 18.42
CA TYR A 643 29.30 -18.94 17.35
C TYR A 643 30.10 -18.28 16.22
N SER A 644 31.35 -18.71 16.05
CA SER A 644 32.12 -18.43 14.83
C SER A 644 31.39 -19.03 13.63
N ILE A 645 31.08 -18.20 12.63
CA ILE A 645 30.51 -18.62 11.34
C ILE A 645 31.61 -18.49 10.29
N TYR A 646 32.03 -19.64 9.80
CA TYR A 646 32.98 -19.84 8.71
C TYR A 646 32.60 -21.17 8.06
N ASN A 647 32.15 -21.15 6.81
CA ASN A 647 31.82 -22.35 6.05
C ASN A 647 32.39 -22.24 4.63
N PRO A 648 33.49 -22.94 4.31
CA PRO A 648 34.17 -22.84 3.03
C PRO A 648 33.36 -23.38 1.83
N ALA A 649 32.18 -23.95 2.06
CA ALA A 649 31.29 -24.40 1.00
C ALA A 649 30.20 -23.37 0.63
N CYS A 650 29.99 -22.30 1.40
CA CYS A 650 28.95 -21.31 1.11
C CYS A 650 29.39 -20.38 -0.03
N ARG A 651 28.43 -19.88 -0.83
CA ARG A 651 28.72 -18.97 -1.96
C ARG A 651 27.61 -17.94 -2.12
N ALA A 652 27.95 -16.72 -2.52
CA ALA A 652 27.00 -15.62 -2.75
C ALA A 652 25.83 -16.00 -3.68
N SER A 653 26.09 -16.81 -4.71
CA SER A 653 25.11 -17.32 -5.68
C SER A 653 24.23 -18.46 -5.16
N LYS A 654 24.60 -19.11 -4.05
CA LYS A 654 23.89 -20.25 -3.47
C LYS A 654 24.08 -20.28 -1.95
N ARG A 655 23.46 -19.29 -1.30
CA ARG A 655 23.69 -18.95 0.11
C ARG A 655 23.28 -20.05 1.08
N CYS A 656 24.04 -20.15 2.17
CA CYS A 656 23.71 -20.91 3.36
C CYS A 656 22.73 -20.11 4.22
N VAL A 657 21.67 -20.76 4.71
CA VAL A 657 20.54 -20.06 5.35
C VAL A 657 20.26 -20.57 6.76
N LEU A 658 20.24 -19.65 7.73
CA LEU A 658 19.69 -19.87 9.06
C LEU A 658 18.39 -19.06 9.18
N ARG A 659 17.26 -19.75 9.36
CA ARG A 659 15.92 -19.13 9.43
C ARG A 659 15.02 -19.78 10.47
N GLU A 660 13.73 -19.42 10.46
CA GLU A 660 12.71 -20.06 11.27
C GLU A 660 11.93 -21.16 10.51
N TYR A 661 11.21 -22.01 11.24
CA TYR A 661 10.08 -22.79 10.72
C TYR A 661 8.91 -22.81 11.72
N ALA A 662 7.69 -23.03 11.25
CA ALA A 662 6.52 -23.19 12.11
C ALA A 662 6.30 -24.67 12.45
N PRO A 663 6.37 -25.09 13.73
CA PRO A 663 5.95 -26.42 14.15
C PRO A 663 4.43 -26.50 14.19
N ALA A 664 3.85 -27.65 13.81
CA ALA A 664 2.39 -27.85 13.79
C ALA A 664 1.70 -27.74 15.17
N GLN A 665 2.48 -27.71 16.26
CA GLN A 665 1.99 -27.70 17.65
C GLN A 665 1.98 -26.32 18.30
N VAL A 666 2.49 -25.29 17.61
CA VAL A 666 2.54 -23.89 18.11
C VAL A 666 1.62 -23.04 17.23
N PRO A 667 0.82 -22.09 17.78
CA PRO A 667 -0.07 -21.24 16.99
C PRO A 667 0.59 -20.57 15.79
N SER A 668 -0.16 -20.35 14.70
CA SER A 668 0.37 -19.77 13.45
C SER A 668 0.97 -18.37 13.60
N ASN A 669 0.59 -17.64 14.66
CA ASN A 669 1.15 -16.34 15.03
C ASN A 669 2.35 -16.41 16.00
N ALA A 670 2.94 -17.60 16.21
CA ALA A 670 4.08 -17.80 17.11
C ALA A 670 5.21 -16.80 16.85
N ALA A 671 5.82 -16.28 17.93
CA ALA A 671 6.94 -15.36 17.86
C ALA A 671 8.13 -15.97 17.07
N LYS A 672 9.01 -15.09 16.55
CA LYS A 672 10.30 -15.48 15.98
C LYS A 672 11.09 -16.36 16.98
N PRO A 673 11.91 -17.32 16.52
CA PRO A 673 12.80 -18.07 17.41
C PRO A 673 13.74 -17.09 18.14
N ILE A 674 13.88 -17.25 19.45
CA ILE A 674 14.70 -16.35 20.27
C ILE A 674 16.04 -17.01 20.58
N ILE A 675 17.14 -16.38 20.17
CA ILE A 675 18.49 -16.73 20.60
C ILE A 675 18.91 -15.72 21.68
N ARG A 676 19.05 -16.22 22.91
CA ARG A 676 19.50 -15.43 24.07
C ARG A 676 21.01 -15.54 24.19
N ASN A 677 21.67 -14.39 24.38
CA ASN A 677 23.08 -14.36 24.73
C ASN A 677 23.27 -14.91 26.15
N GLY A 678 23.94 -16.06 26.30
CA GLY A 678 24.39 -16.57 27.59
C GLY A 678 25.88 -16.31 27.86
N SER A 679 26.53 -15.52 27.01
CA SER A 679 27.98 -15.31 26.97
C SER A 679 28.33 -13.88 26.49
N ASP A 680 29.40 -13.70 25.71
CA ASP A 680 29.82 -12.42 25.13
C ASP A 680 29.50 -12.33 23.62
N GLY A 681 28.27 -12.70 23.22
CA GLY A 681 27.76 -12.48 21.85
C GLY A 681 26.93 -13.64 21.29
N VAL A 682 26.49 -13.49 20.04
CA VAL A 682 25.70 -14.53 19.34
C VAL A 682 26.39 -15.02 18.07
N PHE A 683 26.53 -14.19 17.04
CA PHE A 683 27.12 -14.58 15.76
C PHE A 683 28.41 -13.79 15.50
N HIS A 684 29.49 -14.51 15.20
CA HIS A 684 30.79 -13.94 14.84
C HIS A 684 31.19 -14.48 13.47
N PHE A 685 30.90 -13.74 12.40
CA PHE A 685 31.36 -14.08 11.06
C PHE A 685 32.86 -13.81 10.95
N GLN A 686 33.59 -14.80 10.45
CA GLN A 686 35.04 -14.76 10.28
C GLN A 686 35.40 -15.39 8.94
N ASP A 687 36.33 -14.79 8.21
CA ASP A 687 37.12 -15.48 7.19
C ASP A 687 38.57 -15.67 7.69
N GLY A 688 39.28 -16.67 7.14
CA GLY A 688 40.69 -16.96 7.41
C GLY A 688 41.70 -15.96 6.81
N GLY A 689 41.25 -15.02 5.99
CA GLY A 689 42.09 -14.13 5.19
C GLY A 689 42.57 -14.81 3.91
N ALA A 690 41.66 -15.52 3.22
CA ALA A 690 41.95 -16.23 1.98
C ALA A 690 41.15 -15.63 0.79
N PRO A 691 41.71 -15.57 -0.43
CA PRO A 691 41.06 -14.93 -1.57
C PRO A 691 40.07 -15.85 -2.31
N ASP A 692 39.49 -16.85 -1.66
CA ASP A 692 38.67 -17.91 -2.27
C ASP A 692 37.16 -17.61 -2.35
N HIS A 693 36.71 -16.48 -1.79
CA HIS A 693 35.32 -16.01 -1.80
C HIS A 693 34.34 -17.08 -1.27
N ASP A 694 34.63 -17.55 -0.06
CA ASP A 694 33.98 -18.66 0.63
C ASP A 694 32.69 -18.25 1.39
N GLU A 695 32.20 -17.03 1.17
CA GLU A 695 31.05 -16.44 1.85
C GLU A 695 29.76 -16.47 1.04
N GLY A 696 28.64 -16.31 1.75
CA GLY A 696 27.31 -16.32 1.17
C GLY A 696 26.30 -16.75 2.21
N TYR A 697 26.01 -15.86 3.16
CA TYR A 697 25.23 -16.18 4.34
C TYR A 697 23.89 -15.45 4.35
N THR A 698 22.86 -16.07 4.91
CA THR A 698 21.57 -15.41 5.16
C THR A 698 21.03 -15.81 6.53
N ILE A 699 20.94 -14.84 7.42
CA ILE A 699 20.33 -15.00 8.74
C ILE A 699 19.01 -14.23 8.72
N ALA A 700 17.89 -14.94 8.86
CA ALA A 700 16.57 -14.35 8.64
C ALA A 700 15.54 -14.69 9.71
N ASN A 701 14.64 -13.75 10.00
CA ASN A 701 13.44 -13.94 10.83
C ASN A 701 13.70 -14.40 12.29
N LEU A 702 14.85 -14.04 12.88
CA LEU A 702 15.21 -14.41 14.27
C LEU A 702 15.11 -13.21 15.23
N THR A 703 14.95 -13.50 16.52
CA THR A 703 15.16 -12.53 17.60
C THR A 703 16.47 -12.86 18.32
N LEU A 704 17.41 -11.91 18.33
CA LEU A 704 18.63 -11.97 19.14
C LEU A 704 18.41 -11.11 20.38
N LYS A 705 18.64 -11.65 21.57
CA LYS A 705 18.41 -10.94 22.84
C LYS A 705 19.61 -11.01 23.77
N GLY A 706 20.17 -9.86 24.12
CA GLY A 706 21.35 -9.71 24.98
C GLY A 706 21.03 -9.40 26.44
N GLY A 707 22.09 -9.09 27.20
CA GLY A 707 22.05 -8.62 28.59
C GLY A 707 22.73 -7.25 28.81
N GLY A 708 22.97 -6.48 27.75
CA GLY A 708 23.67 -5.19 27.77
C GLY A 708 25.18 -5.25 27.48
N ASN A 709 25.75 -6.46 27.33
CA ASN A 709 27.15 -6.70 26.96
C ASN A 709 27.29 -7.12 25.48
N ALA A 710 28.54 -7.06 24.99
CA ALA A 710 29.01 -7.61 23.72
C ALA A 710 28.24 -7.18 22.45
N SER A 711 28.55 -7.83 21.32
CA SER A 711 27.95 -7.57 20.01
C SER A 711 27.00 -8.71 19.63
N ALA A 712 25.81 -8.40 19.10
CA ALA A 712 24.86 -9.46 18.69
C ALA A 712 25.34 -10.16 17.42
N VAL A 713 25.73 -9.37 16.41
CA VAL A 713 26.39 -9.84 15.19
C VAL A 713 27.69 -9.08 15.01
N GLN A 714 28.79 -9.82 14.85
CA GLN A 714 30.11 -9.29 14.58
C GLN A 714 30.65 -9.84 13.26
N PHE A 715 31.25 -8.98 12.44
CA PHE A 715 32.04 -9.33 11.27
C PHE A 715 33.50 -9.00 11.55
N TYR A 716 34.42 -9.88 11.18
CA TYR A 716 35.85 -9.72 11.41
C TYR A 716 36.65 -10.44 10.31
N ASN A 717 37.68 -9.79 9.77
CA ASN A 717 38.59 -10.34 8.75
C ASN A 717 37.92 -10.70 7.39
N ASP A 718 38.00 -9.80 6.40
CA ASP A 718 37.59 -9.96 4.97
C ASP A 718 36.19 -10.58 4.65
N VAL A 719 35.26 -10.60 5.61
CA VAL A 719 33.92 -11.21 5.40
C VAL A 719 33.07 -10.45 4.37
N ASP A 720 32.61 -11.20 3.37
CA ASP A 720 31.78 -10.75 2.26
C ASP A 720 30.33 -11.34 2.25
N ASP A 721 29.46 -10.77 1.40
CA ASP A 721 28.22 -11.38 0.89
C ASP A 721 27.20 -11.89 1.93
N VAL A 722 27.03 -11.15 3.03
CA VAL A 722 26.08 -11.49 4.10
C VAL A 722 24.77 -10.70 4.01
N LEU A 723 23.64 -11.40 4.17
CA LEU A 723 22.32 -10.81 4.38
C LEU A 723 21.81 -11.10 5.81
N LEU A 724 21.55 -10.02 6.55
CA LEU A 724 20.83 -10.01 7.81
C LEU A 724 19.43 -9.44 7.54
N GLU A 725 18.38 -10.25 7.70
CA GLU A 725 17.04 -9.91 7.22
C GLU A 725 15.94 -10.12 8.26
N ASN A 726 15.08 -9.12 8.46
CA ASN A 726 13.94 -9.21 9.40
C ASN A 726 14.36 -9.75 10.78
N LEU A 727 15.50 -9.27 11.30
CA LEU A 727 15.97 -9.60 12.63
C LEU A 727 15.35 -8.67 13.67
N THR A 728 15.27 -9.12 14.91
CA THR A 728 15.00 -8.26 16.07
C THR A 728 16.19 -8.38 17.01
N ILE A 729 16.99 -7.32 17.14
CA ILE A 729 18.23 -7.29 17.92
C ILE A 729 18.01 -6.37 19.12
N ASP A 730 17.90 -6.96 20.32
CA ASP A 730 17.49 -6.30 21.56
C ASP A 730 18.52 -6.46 22.67
N ALA A 731 18.89 -5.36 23.33
CA ALA A 731 19.65 -5.33 24.58
C ALA A 731 21.10 -5.89 24.54
N PHE A 732 21.93 -5.48 23.57
CA PHE A 732 23.39 -5.74 23.57
C PHE A 732 24.19 -4.47 23.93
N ASN A 733 25.52 -4.56 23.96
CA ASN A 733 26.34 -3.36 23.87
C ASN A 733 26.32 -2.82 22.42
N ILE A 734 26.54 -3.69 21.42
CA ILE A 734 26.43 -3.32 20.01
C ILE A 734 25.45 -4.24 19.30
N GLY A 735 24.54 -3.69 18.50
CA GLY A 735 23.60 -4.49 17.71
C GLY A 735 24.31 -5.26 16.60
N VAL A 736 24.83 -4.54 15.61
CA VAL A 736 25.65 -5.09 14.51
C VAL A 736 26.98 -4.34 14.44
N GLN A 737 28.08 -5.09 14.39
CA GLN A 737 29.45 -4.56 14.36
C GLN A 737 30.24 -5.11 13.17
N ILE A 738 30.69 -4.23 12.28
CA ILE A 738 31.78 -4.54 11.33
C ILE A 738 33.09 -4.16 12.03
N SER A 739 33.99 -5.11 12.17
CA SER A 739 35.26 -4.98 12.90
C SER A 739 36.45 -5.00 11.94
N GLY A 740 37.65 -4.74 12.45
CA GLY A 740 38.87 -4.82 11.65
C GLY A 740 39.22 -6.24 11.17
N TYR A 741 40.42 -6.35 10.61
CA TYR A 741 40.97 -7.55 9.97
C TYR A 741 42.45 -7.73 10.41
N ASN A 742 43.04 -8.90 10.15
CA ASN A 742 44.46 -9.18 10.40
C ASN A 742 45.33 -8.71 9.22
N GLN A 743 46.66 -8.77 9.33
CA GLN A 743 47.52 -8.45 8.18
C GLN A 743 47.15 -9.32 6.96
N PRO A 744 46.77 -8.73 5.81
CA PRO A 744 46.17 -9.45 4.69
C PRO A 744 47.13 -10.45 4.04
N GLY A 745 46.55 -11.55 3.55
CA GLY A 745 47.25 -12.53 2.72
C GLY A 745 47.55 -11.98 1.33
N VAL A 746 48.43 -12.65 0.57
CA VAL A 746 48.67 -12.29 -0.82
C VAL A 746 47.43 -12.64 -1.66
N GLY A 747 46.63 -11.63 -1.99
CA GLY A 747 45.45 -11.74 -2.87
C GLY A 747 44.12 -11.29 -2.26
N THR A 748 44.05 -11.09 -0.94
CA THR A 748 42.83 -10.62 -0.24
C THR A 748 42.55 -9.14 -0.49
N SER A 749 41.28 -8.74 -0.40
CA SER A 749 40.88 -7.33 -0.43
C SER A 749 41.25 -6.60 0.86
N SER A 750 41.20 -7.29 2.00
CA SER A 750 41.25 -6.71 3.36
C SER A 750 40.02 -5.86 3.74
N GLU A 751 39.12 -5.59 2.78
CA GLU A 751 37.90 -4.81 2.94
C GLU A 751 36.70 -5.76 3.05
N GLN A 752 36.00 -5.77 4.20
CA GLN A 752 34.66 -6.37 4.23
C GLN A 752 33.79 -5.70 3.16
N SER A 753 32.94 -6.46 2.47
CA SER A 753 32.09 -5.92 1.41
C SER A 753 30.71 -6.59 1.31
N ARG A 754 29.76 -5.90 0.66
CA ARG A 754 28.43 -6.43 0.28
C ARG A 754 27.59 -6.98 1.45
N ILE A 755 27.85 -6.50 2.68
CA ILE A 755 27.05 -6.80 3.87
C ILE A 755 25.76 -5.98 3.82
N VAL A 756 24.62 -6.66 3.95
CA VAL A 756 23.27 -6.08 3.89
C VAL A 756 22.54 -6.33 5.21
N LEU A 757 22.17 -5.26 5.91
CA LEU A 757 21.24 -5.29 7.05
C LEU A 757 19.92 -4.65 6.62
N ARG A 758 18.84 -5.43 6.61
CA ARG A 758 17.54 -4.90 6.17
C ARG A 758 16.30 -5.42 6.88
N GLY A 759 15.25 -4.59 6.86
CA GLY A 759 13.92 -4.91 7.39
C GLY A 759 13.92 -5.25 8.88
N SER A 760 14.97 -4.89 9.61
CA SER A 760 15.25 -5.36 10.96
C SER A 760 14.95 -4.29 12.02
N THR A 761 14.68 -4.72 13.25
CA THR A 761 14.49 -3.83 14.40
C THR A 761 15.69 -3.96 15.33
N ILE A 762 16.40 -2.86 15.58
CA ILE A 762 17.59 -2.78 16.41
C ILE A 762 17.28 -1.85 17.57
N LEU A 763 17.12 -2.41 18.77
CA LEU A 763 16.65 -1.65 19.93
C LEU A 763 17.44 -1.91 21.21
N ASN A 764 17.43 -0.91 22.10
CA ASN A 764 17.97 -1.00 23.45
C ASN A 764 19.47 -1.38 23.53
N ASN A 765 20.29 -1.04 22.54
CA ASN A 765 21.73 -1.33 22.59
C ASN A 765 22.50 -0.18 23.28
N GLY A 766 23.29 -0.48 24.31
CA GLY A 766 23.92 0.56 25.15
C GLY A 766 25.04 1.34 24.45
N GLY A 767 25.83 0.66 23.63
CA GLY A 767 26.92 1.16 22.82
C GLY A 767 26.45 1.77 21.50
N GLN A 768 26.17 0.94 20.50
CA GLN A 768 25.74 1.37 19.16
C GLN A 768 24.64 0.46 18.63
N GLY A 769 23.68 0.98 17.86
CA GLY A 769 22.76 0.11 17.09
C GLY A 769 23.50 -0.59 15.94
N PHE A 770 24.21 0.20 15.14
CA PHE A 770 25.12 -0.25 14.09
C PHE A 770 26.48 0.43 14.24
N LEU A 771 27.58 -0.32 14.11
CA LEU A 771 28.95 0.17 14.18
C LEU A 771 29.77 -0.37 13.02
N GLY A 772 30.47 0.52 12.30
CA GLY A 772 31.38 0.18 11.21
C GLY A 772 30.86 0.61 9.84
N GLY A 773 31.70 0.46 8.82
CA GLY A 773 31.38 0.72 7.43
C GLY A 773 32.20 -0.21 6.53
N CYS A 774 31.66 -0.55 5.36
CA CYS A 774 32.27 -1.51 4.45
C CYS A 774 31.86 -1.25 2.99
N THR A 775 32.62 -1.78 2.03
CA THR A 775 32.46 -1.46 0.60
C THR A 775 31.19 -2.12 0.03
N ASP A 776 30.40 -1.37 -0.75
CA ASP A 776 29.08 -1.81 -1.29
C ASP A 776 28.08 -2.29 -0.22
N CYS A 777 28.26 -1.89 1.05
CA CYS A 777 27.38 -2.30 2.14
C CYS A 777 26.10 -1.47 2.25
N VAL A 778 25.00 -2.12 2.64
CA VAL A 778 23.66 -1.54 2.64
C VAL A 778 23.00 -1.71 4.02
N VAL A 779 22.58 -0.61 4.62
CA VAL A 779 21.73 -0.58 5.81
C VAL A 779 20.40 0.05 5.40
N GLU A 780 19.35 -0.76 5.24
CA GLU A 780 18.09 -0.27 4.68
C GLU A 780 16.79 -0.78 5.33
N HIS A 781 15.76 0.07 5.38
CA HIS A 781 14.42 -0.28 5.89
C HIS A 781 14.43 -0.83 7.33
N ASN A 782 15.42 -0.44 8.14
CA ASN A 782 15.53 -0.86 9.54
C ASN A 782 14.91 0.18 10.47
N VAL A 783 14.53 -0.27 11.67
CA VAL A 783 14.09 0.58 12.77
C VAL A 783 15.15 0.56 13.86
N PHE A 784 15.79 1.69 14.11
CA PHE A 784 16.71 1.90 15.23
C PHE A 784 16.00 2.70 16.33
N GLN A 785 15.80 2.09 17.50
CA GLN A 785 15.15 2.73 18.64
C GLN A 785 15.99 2.62 19.91
N ASN A 786 16.19 3.71 20.64
CA ASN A 786 16.77 3.66 21.99
C ASN A 786 18.14 2.97 22.03
N ASN A 787 18.99 3.24 21.03
CA ASN A 787 20.38 2.80 21.06
C ASN A 787 21.31 3.96 21.44
N GLY A 788 22.46 3.61 22.00
CA GLY A 788 23.50 4.53 22.42
C GLY A 788 23.29 5.21 23.78
N PHE A 789 22.34 4.75 24.61
CA PHE A 789 22.09 5.32 25.94
C PHE A 789 23.23 5.11 26.96
N GLY A 790 24.27 4.35 26.63
CA GLY A 790 25.39 4.07 27.53
C GLY A 790 26.35 5.24 27.73
N LYS A 791 26.45 6.19 26.78
CA LYS A 791 27.35 7.35 26.88
C LYS A 791 26.89 8.51 25.99
N ALA A 792 26.62 9.68 26.58
CA ALA A 792 26.27 10.87 25.83
C ALA A 792 27.38 11.24 24.82
N ILE A 793 27.01 11.88 23.71
CA ILE A 793 27.87 12.36 22.61
C ILE A 793 28.57 11.27 21.79
N PHE A 794 29.10 10.21 22.40
CA PHE A 794 29.96 9.20 21.76
C PHE A 794 29.23 7.92 21.28
N ASN A 795 27.98 7.73 21.71
CA ASN A 795 27.18 6.57 21.39
C ASN A 795 25.93 6.99 20.62
N HIS A 796 25.49 6.18 19.65
CA HIS A 796 24.60 6.58 18.56
C HIS A 796 23.61 5.46 18.16
N ASN A 797 22.63 5.78 17.32
CA ASN A 797 21.82 4.75 16.65
C ASN A 797 22.65 4.08 15.54
N VAL A 798 23.27 4.87 14.66
CA VAL A 798 24.14 4.40 13.57
C VAL A 798 25.46 5.16 13.60
N TYR A 799 26.57 4.43 13.73
CA TYR A 799 27.94 4.95 13.63
C TYR A 799 28.63 4.28 12.43
N TRP A 800 28.74 5.02 11.33
CA TRP A 800 29.37 4.53 10.10
C TRP A 800 30.80 5.05 9.99
N ASN A 801 31.80 4.17 9.90
CA ASN A 801 33.19 4.59 9.91
C ASN A 801 34.13 3.71 9.09
N SER A 802 35.28 4.27 8.72
CA SER A 802 36.43 3.51 8.24
C SER A 802 37.01 2.63 9.34
N LEU A 803 37.43 1.42 8.97
CA LEU A 803 38.02 0.44 9.86
C LEU A 803 39.54 0.31 9.63
N GLY A 804 40.20 -0.44 10.50
CA GLY A 804 41.65 -0.68 10.46
C GLY A 804 42.52 0.49 10.95
N ALA A 805 43.78 0.19 11.28
CA ALA A 805 44.73 1.19 11.80
C ALA A 805 45.08 2.29 10.77
N ASN A 806 44.91 2.00 9.48
CA ASN A 806 45.17 2.94 8.37
C ASN A 806 43.96 3.79 8.00
N GLN A 807 42.78 3.52 8.58
CA GLN A 807 41.47 4.03 8.17
C GLN A 807 41.24 3.85 6.67
N GLU A 808 40.75 2.69 6.29
CA GLU A 808 40.52 2.35 4.89
C GLU A 808 39.36 3.14 4.28
N VAL A 809 39.38 3.26 2.96
CA VAL A 809 38.42 4.06 2.23
C VAL A 809 37.18 3.23 1.97
N VAL A 810 36.08 3.54 2.68
CA VAL A 810 34.81 2.83 2.53
C VAL A 810 34.08 3.40 1.30
N ARG A 811 33.69 2.53 0.37
CA ARG A 811 33.18 2.95 -0.95
C ARG A 811 31.76 2.50 -1.21
N ARG A 812 30.96 3.38 -1.84
CA ARG A 812 29.61 3.08 -2.35
C ARG A 812 28.63 2.53 -1.29
N GLY A 813 28.91 2.83 -0.02
CA GLY A 813 28.02 2.50 1.08
C GLY A 813 26.65 3.18 0.94
N ARG A 814 25.61 2.56 1.49
CA ARG A 814 24.24 3.07 1.38
C ARG A 814 23.47 2.88 2.68
N ILE A 815 23.05 4.00 3.27
CA ILE A 815 22.16 4.05 4.43
C ILE A 815 20.83 4.61 3.95
N SER A 816 19.81 3.77 3.77
CA SER A 816 18.55 4.23 3.14
C SER A 816 17.24 3.75 3.75
N ASN A 817 16.25 4.63 3.83
CA ASN A 817 14.88 4.32 4.28
C ASN A 817 14.80 3.74 5.71
N ASN A 818 15.78 4.02 6.57
CA ASN A 818 15.74 3.60 7.97
C ASN A 818 14.95 4.62 8.81
N THR A 819 14.33 4.16 9.90
CA THR A 819 13.73 5.02 10.93
C THR A 819 14.62 5.01 12.17
N LEU A 820 15.08 6.18 12.61
CA LEU A 820 15.95 6.34 13.78
C LEU A 820 15.28 7.30 14.76
N PHE A 821 15.09 6.86 16.01
CA PHE A 821 14.48 7.67 17.06
C PHE A 821 14.89 7.20 18.47
N GLU A 822 14.61 8.03 19.48
CA GLU A 822 15.08 7.82 20.86
C GLU A 822 16.62 7.66 20.91
N SER A 823 17.31 8.46 20.11
CA SER A 823 18.76 8.38 19.86
C SER A 823 19.54 8.81 21.10
N THR A 824 20.53 8.03 21.53
CA THR A 824 21.42 8.40 22.67
C THR A 824 20.62 8.84 23.90
N LYS A 825 19.51 8.14 24.17
CA LYS A 825 18.47 8.58 25.11
C LYS A 825 18.89 8.40 26.56
N ILE A 826 19.41 9.46 27.16
CA ILE A 826 19.93 9.51 28.53
C ILE A 826 19.04 10.42 29.36
N ASN A 827 18.58 9.93 30.52
CA ASN A 827 17.59 10.61 31.37
C ASN A 827 16.33 11.06 30.61
N GLY A 828 15.89 10.26 29.64
CA GLY A 828 14.73 10.54 28.80
C GLY A 828 14.94 11.58 27.70
N ARG A 829 16.17 12.10 27.51
CA ARG A 829 16.52 13.06 26.44
C ARG A 829 17.54 12.48 25.48
N CYS A 830 17.43 12.82 24.19
CA CYS A 830 18.50 12.59 23.22
C CYS A 830 19.69 13.53 23.54
N GLN A 831 20.90 12.96 23.58
CA GLN A 831 22.16 13.66 23.97
C GLN A 831 23.35 13.30 23.06
N GLY A 832 23.09 13.00 21.78
CA GLY A 832 24.12 12.65 20.80
C GLY A 832 23.58 12.59 19.38
N VAL A 833 24.47 12.37 18.40
CA VAL A 833 24.08 12.28 16.98
C VAL A 833 23.30 10.98 16.73
N SER A 834 22.20 11.02 15.97
CA SER A 834 21.45 9.82 15.61
C SER A 834 22.17 8.96 14.57
N LEU A 835 22.56 9.57 13.46
CA LEU A 835 23.37 8.98 12.38
C LEU A 835 24.66 9.80 12.25
N VAL A 836 25.79 9.22 12.62
CA VAL A 836 27.11 9.83 12.47
C VAL A 836 27.97 9.07 11.47
N VAL A 837 28.76 9.80 10.70
CA VAL A 837 29.72 9.26 9.74
C VAL A 837 31.10 9.84 9.98
N HIS A 838 32.10 8.97 10.10
CA HIS A 838 33.51 9.30 10.29
C HIS A 838 34.42 8.54 9.30
N GLY A 839 35.72 8.87 9.27
CA GLY A 839 36.73 8.21 8.45
C GLY A 839 36.88 8.78 7.05
N LYS A 840 37.14 7.88 6.08
CA LYS A 840 37.37 8.18 4.66
C LYS A 840 36.30 7.49 3.84
N GLN A 841 35.44 8.28 3.19
CA GLN A 841 34.26 7.79 2.49
C GLN A 841 34.24 8.29 1.03
N GLU A 842 33.98 7.38 0.09
CA GLU A 842 33.79 7.69 -1.33
C GLU A 842 32.41 7.23 -1.80
N ASN A 843 31.59 8.15 -2.32
CA ASN A 843 30.27 7.89 -2.91
C ASN A 843 29.25 7.26 -1.93
N LEU A 844 29.34 7.59 -0.63
CA LEU A 844 28.33 7.23 0.37
C LEU A 844 26.97 7.90 0.04
N THR A 845 25.89 7.13 0.12
CA THR A 845 24.52 7.65 -0.05
C THR A 845 23.72 7.49 1.24
N ILE A 846 23.19 8.60 1.75
CA ILE A 846 22.29 8.68 2.91
C ILE A 846 20.93 9.19 2.38
N GLU A 847 19.98 8.29 2.13
CA GLU A 847 18.71 8.68 1.48
C GLU A 847 17.41 8.15 2.10
N GLY A 848 16.35 8.95 2.11
CA GLY A 848 15.02 8.50 2.53
C GLY A 848 14.87 8.12 4.01
N ASN A 849 15.91 8.33 4.83
CA ASN A 849 15.87 8.00 6.25
C ASN A 849 14.97 8.99 7.00
N THR A 850 14.29 8.51 8.03
CA THR A 850 13.49 9.32 8.95
C THR A 850 14.16 9.34 10.31
N VAL A 851 14.83 10.45 10.62
CA VAL A 851 15.50 10.69 11.91
C VAL A 851 14.63 11.64 12.71
N TYR A 852 14.12 11.22 13.87
CA TYR A 852 13.27 12.10 14.68
C TYR A 852 13.32 11.83 16.17
N GLU A 853 13.05 12.87 16.95
CA GLU A 853 12.80 12.74 18.39
C GLU A 853 11.39 13.23 18.76
N ARG A 854 10.94 12.91 19.97
CA ARG A 854 9.66 13.41 20.48
C ARG A 854 9.83 14.90 20.83
N PRO A 855 8.84 15.77 20.53
CA PRO A 855 8.96 17.20 20.85
C PRO A 855 9.33 17.46 22.31
N GLY A 856 10.38 18.26 22.54
CA GLY A 856 10.89 18.64 23.85
C GLY A 856 11.88 17.65 24.46
N THR A 857 12.26 16.58 23.74
CA THR A 857 13.16 15.52 24.24
C THR A 857 14.59 15.58 23.71
N ALA A 858 14.94 16.49 22.80
CA ALA A 858 16.34 16.67 22.36
C ALA A 858 17.08 17.79 23.12
N ASP A 859 18.41 17.68 23.24
CA ASP A 859 19.28 18.73 23.79
C ASP A 859 20.25 19.29 22.72
N GLY A 860 21.12 20.24 23.08
CA GLY A 860 22.07 20.84 22.13
C GLY A 860 23.07 19.86 21.48
N HIS A 861 23.29 18.67 22.06
CA HIS A 861 24.14 17.60 21.54
C HIS A 861 23.36 16.61 20.66
N CYS A 862 22.03 16.62 20.72
CA CYS A 862 21.18 15.79 19.87
C CYS A 862 21.18 16.31 18.43
N TRP A 863 21.95 15.67 17.55
CA TRP A 863 22.03 16.04 16.13
C TRP A 863 21.39 14.94 15.26
N GLY A 864 20.86 15.32 14.10
CA GLY A 864 20.20 14.39 13.18
C GLY A 864 21.19 13.51 12.42
N ILE A 865 21.71 14.07 11.32
CA ILE A 865 22.71 13.46 10.44
C ILE A 865 23.96 14.32 10.50
N ALA A 866 25.11 13.75 10.86
CA ALA A 866 26.41 14.43 10.85
C ALA A 866 27.44 13.61 10.07
N VAL A 867 28.21 14.28 9.22
CA VAL A 867 29.29 13.68 8.42
C VAL A 867 30.51 14.56 8.56
N ASP A 868 31.38 14.25 9.52
CA ASP A 868 32.41 15.17 10.00
C ASP A 868 33.62 14.45 10.59
N GLY A 869 34.68 15.22 10.91
CA GLY A 869 35.90 14.71 11.52
C GLY A 869 35.71 14.37 13.00
N GLY A 870 36.01 13.14 13.39
CA GLY A 870 35.95 12.61 14.75
C GLY A 870 37.26 12.01 15.29
N TYR A 871 38.30 11.91 14.45
CA TYR A 871 39.55 11.21 14.74
C TYR A 871 40.77 12.14 14.72
N ALA A 872 41.89 11.66 15.28
CA ALA A 872 43.18 12.37 15.23
C ALA A 872 43.94 12.15 13.92
N THR A 873 43.41 11.31 13.02
CA THR A 873 43.97 10.96 11.71
C THR A 873 43.12 11.58 10.60
N PRO A 874 43.73 11.99 9.46
CA PRO A 874 43.03 12.65 8.35
C PRO A 874 41.76 11.95 7.84
N GLU A 875 40.63 12.66 7.89
CA GLU A 875 39.32 12.22 7.39
C GLU A 875 38.91 12.96 6.11
N TYR A 876 38.09 12.33 5.25
CA TYR A 876 37.48 13.00 4.09
C TYR A 876 36.22 12.29 3.61
N PHE A 877 35.30 13.06 3.01
CA PHE A 877 34.04 12.55 2.47
C PHE A 877 33.85 13.13 1.07
N THR A 878 33.87 12.31 0.02
CA THR A 878 33.74 12.80 -1.37
C THR A 878 32.66 12.07 -2.17
N GLY A 879 31.95 12.80 -3.02
CA GLY A 879 30.81 12.27 -3.78
C GLY A 879 29.59 11.91 -2.93
N LEU A 880 29.52 12.43 -1.70
CA LEU A 880 28.46 12.15 -0.73
C LEU A 880 27.11 12.69 -1.20
N GLN A 881 26.05 11.89 -1.04
CA GLN A 881 24.66 12.31 -1.28
C GLN A 881 23.85 12.17 0.00
N ILE A 882 23.40 13.30 0.57
CA ILE A 882 22.44 13.35 1.68
C ILE A 882 21.11 13.83 1.10
N ARG A 883 20.18 12.91 0.79
CA ARG A 883 18.98 13.28 0.03
C ARG A 883 17.65 12.68 0.47
N SER A 884 16.58 13.45 0.31
CA SER A 884 15.20 12.99 0.59
C SER A 884 14.99 12.46 2.03
N ASN A 885 15.84 12.84 3.00
CA ASN A 885 15.69 12.41 4.40
C ASN A 885 14.69 13.33 5.14
N VAL A 886 14.02 12.80 6.15
CA VAL A 886 13.30 13.59 7.17
C VAL A 886 14.20 13.73 8.39
N VAL A 887 14.39 14.95 8.87
CA VAL A 887 14.99 15.22 10.18
C VAL A 887 14.05 16.10 11.01
N ALA A 888 13.55 15.58 12.14
CA ALA A 888 12.51 16.24 12.91
C ALA A 888 12.78 16.29 14.42
N ASN A 889 12.61 17.47 15.02
CA ASN A 889 12.70 17.72 16.46
C ASN A 889 14.03 17.31 17.12
N VAL A 890 15.11 17.31 16.35
CA VAL A 890 16.47 17.23 16.92
C VAL A 890 16.90 18.59 17.46
N GLY A 891 17.91 18.59 18.32
CA GLY A 891 18.48 19.80 18.90
C GLY A 891 19.57 20.38 18.01
N GLY A 892 20.83 20.41 18.45
CA GLY A 892 21.89 21.25 17.86
C GLY A 892 21.87 21.45 16.34
N ILE A 893 22.07 20.38 15.56
CA ILE A 893 22.16 20.43 14.08
C ILE A 893 21.28 19.33 13.46
N ALA A 894 20.44 19.66 12.48
CA ALA A 894 19.67 18.66 11.76
C ALA A 894 20.48 17.92 10.68
N ILE A 895 21.19 18.63 9.80
CA ILE A 895 22.16 18.05 8.86
C ILE A 895 23.49 18.82 8.91
N GLY A 896 24.57 18.13 9.25
CA GLY A 896 25.94 18.66 9.30
C GLY A 896 26.87 17.99 8.28
N CYS A 897 27.86 18.73 7.77
CA CYS A 897 28.90 18.19 6.89
C CYS A 897 30.24 18.94 7.00
N GLN A 898 31.33 18.28 7.40
CA GLN A 898 32.71 18.79 7.37
C GLN A 898 33.67 17.78 6.72
N ALA A 899 34.75 18.25 6.12
CA ALA A 899 35.62 17.50 5.19
C ALA A 899 34.88 16.96 3.93
N CYS A 900 33.75 17.58 3.62
CA CYS A 900 32.83 17.20 2.55
C CYS A 900 33.18 17.86 1.21
N ALA A 901 33.65 17.08 0.24
CA ALA A 901 34.04 17.53 -1.10
C ALA A 901 33.07 17.00 -2.19
N ASN A 902 32.54 17.91 -3.03
CA ASN A 902 31.60 17.56 -4.10
C ASN A 902 30.33 16.85 -3.59
N THR A 903 29.78 17.33 -2.47
CA THR A 903 28.63 16.77 -1.78
C THR A 903 27.31 17.40 -2.23
N ALA A 904 26.25 16.61 -2.36
CA ALA A 904 24.88 17.09 -2.54
C ALA A 904 24.06 16.91 -1.25
N ILE A 905 23.44 17.98 -0.76
CA ILE A 905 22.43 17.97 0.31
C ILE A 905 21.12 18.45 -0.31
N GLU A 906 20.24 17.51 -0.69
CA GLU A 906 19.09 17.83 -1.54
C GLU A 906 17.76 17.12 -1.20
N ASN A 907 16.62 17.75 -1.50
CA ASN A 907 15.29 17.19 -1.23
C ASN A 907 15.00 16.82 0.25
N ASN A 908 15.84 17.22 1.21
CA ASN A 908 15.60 16.87 2.61
C ASN A 908 14.49 17.73 3.22
N VAL A 909 13.76 17.15 4.17
CA VAL A 909 12.69 17.77 4.92
C VAL A 909 13.14 17.94 6.37
N ILE A 910 13.16 19.18 6.87
CA ILE A 910 13.61 19.49 8.24
C ILE A 910 12.50 20.19 9.01
N ARG A 911 12.14 19.65 10.19
CA ARG A 911 11.14 20.21 11.10
C ARG A 911 11.76 20.50 12.47
N GLY A 912 11.80 21.76 12.85
CA GLY A 912 12.44 22.23 14.08
C GLY A 912 11.47 22.94 15.00
N GLU A 913 10.72 22.19 15.81
CA GLU A 913 9.78 22.77 16.79
C GLU A 913 10.40 23.05 18.16
N GLU A 914 11.64 22.61 18.40
CA GLU A 914 12.30 22.81 19.69
C GLU A 914 13.00 24.17 19.78
N GLY A 915 13.04 24.75 20.99
CA GLY A 915 13.85 25.94 21.29
C GLY A 915 15.36 25.71 21.28
N THR A 916 15.80 24.46 21.12
CA THR A 916 17.19 23.95 21.13
C THR A 916 17.81 23.84 19.74
N LEU A 917 17.01 23.78 18.66
CA LEU A 917 17.56 23.68 17.30
C LEU A 917 18.35 24.93 16.94
N SER A 918 19.64 24.75 16.66
CA SER A 918 20.55 25.85 16.33
C SER A 918 20.76 25.98 14.83
N PHE A 919 20.80 24.86 14.08
CA PHE A 919 21.01 24.86 12.64
C PHE A 919 20.17 23.81 11.91
N GLY A 920 19.48 24.21 10.84
CA GLY A 920 18.85 23.28 9.91
C GLY A 920 19.90 22.51 9.12
N ILE A 921 20.67 23.21 8.29
CA ILE A 921 21.83 22.67 7.57
C ILE A 921 23.06 23.51 7.91
N LYS A 922 24.19 22.89 8.27
CA LYS A 922 25.44 23.58 8.63
C LYS A 922 26.67 23.00 7.94
N VAL A 923 27.46 23.85 7.28
CA VAL A 923 28.66 23.45 6.51
C VAL A 923 29.81 24.48 6.69
N PRO A 924 30.92 24.17 7.36
CA PRO A 924 31.13 22.97 8.16
C PRO A 924 30.32 23.03 9.46
N ASP A 925 29.91 21.88 9.96
CA ASP A 925 29.22 21.75 11.26
C ASP A 925 30.17 22.00 12.44
N ARG A 926 31.42 21.54 12.34
CA ARG A 926 32.53 21.77 13.29
C ARG A 926 33.76 22.35 12.59
N ASN A 927 34.77 22.76 13.36
CA ASN A 927 36.07 23.14 12.80
C ASN A 927 36.79 21.90 12.25
N ALA A 928 37.47 22.03 11.11
CA ALA A 928 38.28 20.95 10.55
C ALA A 928 39.45 20.58 11.47
N LEU A 929 39.74 19.28 11.56
CA LEU A 929 40.88 18.73 12.31
C LEU A 929 42.15 18.76 11.44
N ALA A 930 43.29 18.53 12.09
CA ALA A 930 44.59 18.67 11.45
C ALA A 930 44.82 17.59 10.38
N GLY A 931 44.78 17.99 9.10
CA GLY A 931 44.99 17.11 7.96
C GLY A 931 43.72 16.62 7.27
N ASP A 932 42.54 16.98 7.78
CA ASP A 932 41.25 16.67 7.14
C ASP A 932 41.17 17.20 5.71
N GLY A 933 40.36 16.52 4.90
CA GLY A 933 39.99 16.95 3.56
C GLY A 933 39.25 18.30 3.57
N PRO A 934 39.30 19.06 2.45
CA PRO A 934 38.61 20.34 2.35
C PRO A 934 37.09 20.17 2.25
N THR A 935 36.33 20.91 3.06
CA THR A 935 34.89 21.10 2.86
C THR A 935 34.67 22.01 1.64
N GLN A 936 34.37 21.50 0.45
CA GLN A 936 34.30 22.30 -0.79
C GLN A 936 33.28 21.76 -1.80
N ASN A 937 32.81 22.61 -2.72
CA ASN A 937 31.83 22.27 -3.75
C ASN A 937 30.55 21.60 -3.20
N VAL A 938 30.06 22.02 -2.03
CA VAL A 938 28.81 21.49 -1.47
C VAL A 938 27.61 22.20 -2.09
N MET A 939 26.71 21.42 -2.69
CA MET A 939 25.44 21.86 -3.27
C MET A 939 24.30 21.62 -2.26
N ILE A 940 23.71 22.70 -1.74
CA ILE A 940 22.55 22.64 -0.84
C ILE A 940 21.33 23.12 -1.64
N ARG A 941 20.48 22.18 -2.10
CA ARG A 941 19.39 22.52 -3.01
C ARG A 941 18.07 21.82 -2.74
N ASN A 942 16.96 22.47 -3.07
CA ASN A 942 15.63 21.86 -2.97
C ASN A 942 15.32 21.27 -1.58
N ASN A 943 15.88 21.80 -0.48
CA ASN A 943 15.49 21.34 0.85
C ASN A 943 14.29 22.15 1.36
N SER A 944 13.39 21.52 2.11
CA SER A 944 12.23 22.16 2.74
C SER A 944 12.40 22.22 4.26
N LEU A 945 12.29 23.40 4.86
CA LEU A 945 12.52 23.63 6.29
C LEU A 945 11.32 24.33 6.93
N PHE A 946 10.80 23.79 8.06
CA PHE A 946 9.77 24.43 8.90
C PHE A 946 10.28 24.54 10.33
N LEU A 947 10.44 25.76 10.82
CA LEU A 947 11.20 26.08 12.02
C LEU A 947 10.39 26.99 12.96
N THR A 948 10.38 26.72 14.26
CA THR A 948 9.63 27.50 15.25
C THR A 948 10.45 27.89 16.50
N GLY A 949 11.71 27.43 16.59
CA GLY A 949 12.61 27.66 17.72
C GLY A 949 13.13 29.10 17.89
N VAL A 950 13.96 29.34 18.91
CA VAL A 950 14.27 30.71 19.37
C VAL A 950 15.37 31.42 18.58
N SER A 951 16.43 30.76 18.12
CA SER A 951 17.47 31.43 17.30
C SER A 951 18.12 30.57 16.20
N PRO A 952 17.40 29.66 15.49
CA PRO A 952 18.05 28.84 14.47
C PRO A 952 18.55 29.68 13.28
N SER A 953 19.66 29.23 12.67
CA SER A 953 19.94 29.53 11.26
C SER A 953 19.41 28.40 10.39
N ALA A 954 18.59 28.68 9.39
CA ALA A 954 18.01 27.63 8.55
C ALA A 954 19.10 26.92 7.72
N ILE A 955 19.94 27.69 7.02
CA ILE A 955 21.12 27.19 6.31
C ILE A 955 22.33 28.06 6.67
N ALA A 956 23.43 27.44 7.09
CA ALA A 956 24.67 28.12 7.46
C ALA A 956 25.87 27.56 6.68
N ILE A 957 26.69 28.47 6.15
CA ILE A 957 28.00 28.17 5.57
C ILE A 957 29.06 29.02 6.30
N ASP A 958 29.77 28.38 7.23
CA ASP A 958 30.66 29.09 8.16
C ASP A 958 32.08 29.27 7.59
N ALA A 959 32.81 30.25 8.14
CA ALA A 959 34.21 30.49 7.80
C ALA A 959 35.07 29.31 8.25
N GLY A 960 35.84 28.74 7.31
CA GLY A 960 36.49 27.43 7.46
C GLY A 960 36.01 26.40 6.44
N SER A 961 34.90 26.67 5.75
CA SER A 961 34.62 26.07 4.44
C SER A 961 35.60 26.55 3.37
N GLY A 962 35.81 25.71 2.36
CA GLY A 962 36.59 25.97 1.14
C GLY A 962 35.82 26.84 0.16
N THR A 963 35.79 26.47 -1.13
CA THR A 963 35.09 27.27 -2.17
C THR A 963 34.14 26.44 -3.03
N GLY A 964 33.36 27.13 -3.87
CA GLY A 964 32.48 26.49 -4.86
C GLY A 964 31.10 26.10 -4.33
N HIS A 965 30.74 26.45 -3.10
CA HIS A 965 29.45 26.09 -2.50
C HIS A 965 28.27 26.78 -3.22
N GLN A 966 27.14 26.09 -3.34
CA GLN A 966 25.94 26.62 -3.99
C GLN A 966 24.69 26.35 -3.15
N VAL A 967 23.86 27.37 -2.95
CA VAL A 967 22.64 27.29 -2.12
C VAL A 967 21.45 27.75 -2.94
N VAL A 968 20.67 26.81 -3.51
CA VAL A 968 19.64 27.17 -4.50
C VAL A 968 18.32 26.43 -4.32
N SER A 969 17.21 27.06 -4.71
CA SER A 969 15.90 26.39 -4.73
C SER A 969 15.44 25.83 -3.36
N ASN A 970 15.94 26.30 -2.23
CA ASN A 970 15.49 25.83 -0.90
C ASN A 970 14.24 26.61 -0.45
N ALA A 971 13.36 25.98 0.32
CA ALA A 971 12.12 26.58 0.82
C ALA A 971 12.07 26.57 2.35
N ILE A 972 12.11 27.76 2.97
CA ILE A 972 12.19 27.95 4.42
C ILE A 972 10.93 28.66 4.91
N HIS A 973 10.26 28.09 5.90
CA HIS A 973 9.18 28.72 6.65
C HIS A 973 9.55 28.76 8.12
N TYR A 974 9.65 29.95 8.71
CA TYR A 974 9.94 30.15 10.11
C TYR A 974 8.80 30.88 10.81
N THR A 975 8.16 30.24 11.78
CA THR A 975 7.02 30.80 12.54
C THR A 975 7.40 31.22 13.96
N GLY A 976 8.68 31.19 14.32
CA GLY A 976 9.18 31.74 15.58
C GLY A 976 9.12 33.28 15.59
N THR A 977 9.19 33.87 16.78
CA THR A 977 9.03 35.32 17.02
C THR A 977 10.36 36.07 17.17
N SER A 978 11.49 35.37 17.17
CA SER A 978 12.80 35.95 17.43
C SER A 978 13.45 36.51 16.18
N ASN A 979 13.91 37.75 16.29
CA ASN A 979 14.65 38.49 15.27
C ASN A 979 16.14 38.06 15.16
N GLN A 980 16.57 37.05 15.94
CA GLN A 980 17.91 36.45 15.80
C GLN A 980 17.95 35.35 14.72
N PHE A 981 16.79 34.89 14.25
CA PHE A 981 16.67 33.92 13.15
C PHE A 981 17.36 34.41 11.88
N ARG A 982 17.94 33.49 11.11
CA ARG A 982 18.57 33.77 9.81
C ARG A 982 18.13 32.72 8.80
N CYS A 983 17.65 33.13 7.63
CA CYS A 983 17.45 32.19 6.53
C CYS A 983 18.82 31.64 6.09
N PHE A 984 19.79 32.55 5.92
CA PHE A 984 21.15 32.23 5.49
C PHE A 984 22.21 32.86 6.40
N ASN A 985 23.12 32.05 6.94
CA ASN A 985 24.27 32.52 7.71
C ASN A 985 25.57 32.16 6.98
N PHE A 986 26.16 33.09 6.23
CA PHE A 986 27.38 32.85 5.45
C PHE A 986 28.66 33.45 6.08
N GLY A 987 28.54 33.97 7.31
CA GLY A 987 29.64 34.44 8.14
C GLY A 987 30.63 35.38 7.42
N SER A 988 31.92 35.20 7.68
CA SER A 988 33.01 35.71 6.83
C SER A 988 33.38 34.76 5.68
N GLY A 989 32.77 33.56 5.61
CA GLY A 989 32.95 32.52 4.58
C GLY A 989 32.35 32.88 3.20
N THR A 990 32.41 34.14 2.83
CA THR A 990 31.59 34.72 1.75
C THR A 990 32.22 34.56 0.36
N GLN A 991 33.52 34.22 0.36
CA GLN A 991 34.24 33.70 -0.80
C GLN A 991 33.92 32.21 -1.05
N ALA A 992 33.42 31.49 -0.04
CA ALA A 992 33.09 30.07 -0.15
C ALA A 992 31.87 29.85 -1.07
N VAL A 993 30.85 30.69 -0.90
CA VAL A 993 29.57 30.58 -1.60
C VAL A 993 29.65 31.22 -3.00
N ARG A 994 29.63 30.36 -4.02
CA ARG A 994 29.64 30.73 -5.45
C ARG A 994 28.31 31.36 -5.87
N SER A 995 27.18 30.78 -5.46
CA SER A 995 25.83 31.26 -5.79
C SER A 995 24.83 30.99 -4.67
N SER A 996 23.91 31.93 -4.43
CA SER A 996 22.79 31.78 -3.51
C SER A 996 21.55 32.41 -4.13
N ASP A 997 20.70 31.63 -4.80
CA ASP A 997 19.62 32.17 -5.65
C ASP A 997 18.41 31.22 -5.75
N TYR A 998 17.26 31.72 -6.20
CA TYR A 998 15.98 30.98 -6.28
C TYR A 998 15.52 30.37 -4.94
N ASN A 999 15.94 30.91 -3.80
CA ASN A 999 15.49 30.42 -2.50
C ASN A 999 14.20 31.13 -2.06
N ILE A 1000 13.46 30.49 -1.15
CA ILE A 1000 12.32 31.10 -0.47
C ILE A 1000 12.59 31.09 1.02
N CYS A 1001 12.35 32.22 1.66
CA CYS A 1001 12.29 32.29 3.12
C CYS A 1001 11.14 33.19 3.57
N TYR A 1002 10.33 32.69 4.50
CA TYR A 1002 9.16 33.37 5.00
C TYR A 1002 9.13 33.37 6.54
N THR A 1003 9.07 34.58 7.11
CA THR A 1003 9.20 34.84 8.55
C THR A 1003 8.02 35.66 9.10
N PRO A 1004 6.75 35.21 8.96
CA PRO A 1004 5.56 36.03 9.22
C PRO A 1004 5.52 36.63 10.63
N ASN A 1005 6.03 35.89 11.63
CA ASN A 1005 6.04 36.28 13.03
C ASN A 1005 7.33 37.05 13.44
N SER A 1006 8.28 37.21 12.52
CA SER A 1006 9.48 38.04 12.68
C SER A 1006 9.82 38.72 11.34
N PRO A 1007 9.08 39.78 10.94
CA PRO A 1007 9.30 40.46 9.65
C PRO A 1007 10.63 41.20 9.56
N SER A 1008 11.30 41.43 10.70
CA SER A 1008 12.63 42.03 10.80
C SER A 1008 13.76 41.00 10.90
N ALA A 1009 13.46 39.70 10.84
CA ALA A 1009 14.50 38.68 10.71
C ALA A 1009 15.31 38.91 9.41
N PRO A 1010 16.65 38.92 9.46
CA PRO A 1010 17.47 39.11 8.28
C PRO A 1010 17.33 37.94 7.29
N TRP A 1011 17.32 38.26 5.99
CA TRP A 1011 17.45 37.28 4.92
C TRP A 1011 18.77 36.52 5.07
N GLY A 1012 19.85 37.25 5.37
CA GLY A 1012 21.07 36.62 5.84
C GLY A 1012 22.07 37.56 6.47
N VAL A 1013 23.21 36.95 6.84
CA VAL A 1013 24.40 37.63 7.35
C VAL A 1013 25.61 37.13 6.55
N GLY A 1014 26.39 38.05 5.98
CA GLY A 1014 27.50 37.72 5.10
C GLY A 1014 27.66 38.70 3.93
N TYR A 1015 28.54 38.34 3.00
CA TYR A 1015 29.01 39.12 1.84
C TYR A 1015 29.45 40.56 2.14
N GLY A 1016 29.99 40.82 3.34
CA GLY A 1016 30.35 42.19 3.76
C GLY A 1016 29.14 43.07 4.08
N SER A 1017 27.91 42.53 4.05
CA SER A 1017 26.69 43.23 4.44
C SER A 1017 26.34 42.99 5.92
N SER A 1018 25.82 44.03 6.57
CA SER A 1018 25.12 43.89 7.85
C SER A 1018 23.88 42.99 7.69
N PRO A 1019 23.36 42.41 8.78
CA PRO A 1019 22.10 41.66 8.75
C PRO A 1019 21.01 42.48 8.06
N SER A 1020 20.47 41.97 6.96
CA SER A 1020 19.68 42.79 6.02
C SER A 1020 18.46 42.05 5.44
N PRO A 1021 17.38 42.78 5.08
CA PRO A 1021 16.28 42.23 4.30
C PRO A 1021 16.70 41.85 2.88
N LEU A 1022 15.92 40.98 2.22
CA LEU A 1022 16.21 40.45 0.88
C LEU A 1022 16.65 41.53 -0.13
N ALA A 1023 15.91 42.64 -0.28
CA ALA A 1023 16.22 43.65 -1.28
C ALA A 1023 17.62 44.29 -1.09
N ALA A 1024 18.01 44.56 0.15
CA ALA A 1024 19.34 45.10 0.48
C ALA A 1024 20.44 44.03 0.29
N TRP A 1025 20.13 42.77 0.57
CA TRP A 1025 21.02 41.63 0.30
C TRP A 1025 21.25 41.41 -1.20
N GLN A 1026 20.20 41.44 -2.01
CA GLN A 1026 20.29 41.32 -3.48
C GLN A 1026 21.16 42.46 -4.05
N GLN A 1027 20.93 43.70 -3.59
CA GLN A 1027 21.72 44.87 -3.99
C GLN A 1027 23.19 44.77 -3.55
N ALA A 1028 23.47 44.29 -2.33
CA ALA A 1028 24.82 44.20 -1.79
C ALA A 1028 25.63 43.03 -2.37
N THR A 1029 24.97 41.93 -2.75
CA THR A 1029 25.65 40.70 -3.20
C THR A 1029 25.77 40.55 -4.70
N GLY A 1030 24.77 40.99 -5.46
CA GLY A 1030 24.65 40.71 -6.91
C GLY A 1030 24.60 39.21 -7.27
N LYS A 1031 24.48 38.32 -6.27
CA LYS A 1031 24.52 36.85 -6.41
C LYS A 1031 23.16 36.17 -6.22
N ASP A 1032 22.19 36.93 -5.74
CA ASP A 1032 20.81 36.54 -5.47
C ASP A 1032 19.91 37.50 -6.27
N LEU A 1033 19.12 36.98 -7.21
CA LEU A 1033 18.32 37.79 -8.14
C LEU A 1033 16.86 37.32 -8.25
N HIS A 1034 16.60 36.06 -7.89
CA HIS A 1034 15.33 35.38 -8.10
C HIS A 1034 14.71 34.83 -6.81
N SER A 1035 15.44 34.85 -5.68
CA SER A 1035 14.89 34.46 -4.38
C SER A 1035 13.75 35.40 -3.94
N ARG A 1036 12.86 34.90 -3.08
CA ARG A 1036 11.59 35.58 -2.75
C ARG A 1036 11.23 35.46 -1.26
N VAL A 1037 10.66 36.53 -0.69
CA VAL A 1037 10.02 36.51 0.65
C VAL A 1037 8.52 36.28 0.48
N VAL A 1038 8.11 35.01 0.50
CA VAL A 1038 6.73 34.58 0.22
C VAL A 1038 6.46 33.25 0.93
N ALA A 1039 5.26 33.07 1.46
CA ALA A 1039 4.85 31.83 2.12
C ALA A 1039 5.07 30.61 1.20
N PRO A 1040 5.87 29.59 1.61
CA PRO A 1040 6.10 28.41 0.79
C PRO A 1040 4.82 27.66 0.41
N GLY A 1041 3.75 27.76 1.21
CA GLY A 1041 2.48 27.11 0.94
C GLY A 1041 2.50 25.59 1.13
N PHE A 1042 3.28 25.10 2.09
CA PHE A 1042 3.30 23.69 2.49
C PHE A 1042 1.93 23.21 2.99
N ARG A 1043 1.53 21.98 2.63
CA ARG A 1043 0.20 21.42 2.92
C ARG A 1043 -0.07 21.21 4.40
N ASN A 1044 0.82 20.53 5.12
CA ASN A 1044 0.72 20.34 6.57
C ASN A 1044 2.12 20.04 7.16
N PRO A 1045 3.00 21.04 7.29
CA PRO A 1045 4.36 20.84 7.81
C PRO A 1045 4.39 20.37 9.27
N ALA A 1046 3.33 20.66 10.05
CA ALA A 1046 3.17 20.13 11.41
C ALA A 1046 3.08 18.60 11.42
N ALA A 1047 2.49 17.98 10.38
CA ALA A 1047 2.43 16.53 10.18
C ALA A 1047 3.52 16.00 9.21
N LEU A 1048 4.62 16.74 9.03
CA LEU A 1048 5.73 16.41 8.10
C LEU A 1048 5.33 16.37 6.61
N ASP A 1049 4.18 16.95 6.22
CA ASP A 1049 3.75 17.07 4.84
C ASP A 1049 4.14 18.43 4.24
N PHE A 1050 5.31 18.44 3.60
CA PHE A 1050 5.93 19.61 2.99
C PHE A 1050 5.63 19.76 1.48
N ARG A 1051 4.68 19.00 0.94
CA ARG A 1051 4.21 19.19 -0.43
C ARG A 1051 3.58 20.59 -0.59
N PRO A 1052 3.63 21.18 -1.80
CA PRO A 1052 2.85 22.38 -2.09
C PRO A 1052 1.34 22.07 -1.94
N ALA A 1053 0.61 22.98 -1.29
CA ALA A 1053 -0.81 22.82 -1.00
C ALA A 1053 -1.70 23.04 -2.23
N SER A 1054 -1.28 23.92 -3.14
CA SER A 1054 -1.96 24.24 -4.40
C SER A 1054 -0.98 24.82 -5.42
N SER A 1055 -1.44 24.98 -6.67
CA SER A 1055 -0.72 25.67 -7.76
C SER A 1055 -0.32 27.13 -7.47
N GLN A 1056 -0.85 27.73 -6.40
CA GLN A 1056 -0.57 29.10 -5.97
C GLN A 1056 0.39 29.15 -4.76
N ALA A 1057 0.87 28.00 -4.28
CA ALA A 1057 1.87 27.94 -3.23
C ALA A 1057 3.17 28.63 -3.68
N GLY A 1058 3.82 29.38 -2.80
CA GLY A 1058 4.93 30.27 -3.19
C GLY A 1058 6.14 29.56 -3.81
N VAL A 1059 6.30 28.26 -3.53
CA VAL A 1059 7.32 27.38 -4.11
C VAL A 1059 7.13 27.05 -5.58
N VAL A 1060 5.90 27.18 -6.11
CA VAL A 1060 5.55 26.67 -7.45
C VAL A 1060 6.26 27.50 -8.53
N GLY A 1061 7.03 26.82 -9.38
CA GLY A 1061 7.86 27.45 -10.42
C GLY A 1061 8.89 28.45 -9.89
N ALA A 1062 9.33 28.29 -8.64
CA ALA A 1062 10.28 29.17 -7.97
C ALA A 1062 11.70 28.60 -7.83
N GLY A 1063 11.94 27.37 -8.29
CA GLY A 1063 13.25 26.71 -8.33
C GLY A 1063 14.12 27.16 -9.51
N HIS A 1064 15.42 26.88 -9.40
CA HIS A 1064 16.42 27.25 -10.40
C HIS A 1064 16.40 26.27 -11.58
N PRO A 1065 16.13 26.70 -12.83
CA PRO A 1065 15.86 25.79 -13.96
C PRO A 1065 16.98 24.79 -14.28
N ALA A 1066 18.25 25.20 -14.16
CA ALA A 1066 19.40 24.33 -14.42
C ALA A 1066 20.08 23.71 -13.18
N LEU A 1067 19.79 24.19 -11.96
CA LEU A 1067 20.52 23.78 -10.74
C LEU A 1067 19.64 23.07 -9.72
N SER A 1068 18.30 23.13 -9.83
CA SER A 1068 17.44 22.22 -9.07
C SER A 1068 17.79 20.75 -9.39
N THR A 1069 17.58 19.86 -8.43
CA THR A 1069 17.75 18.42 -8.68
C THR A 1069 16.63 17.92 -9.61
N PRO A 1070 16.93 17.05 -10.60
CA PRO A 1070 15.95 16.64 -11.60
C PRO A 1070 14.81 15.79 -11.04
N LEU A 1071 14.96 15.23 -9.84
CA LEU A 1071 13.95 14.47 -9.11
C LEU A 1071 13.58 15.18 -7.81
N ASP A 1072 12.34 15.06 -7.34
CA ASP A 1072 11.90 15.51 -6.01
C ASP A 1072 12.08 14.41 -4.93
N ALA A 1073 11.65 14.69 -3.69
CA ALA A 1073 11.74 13.76 -2.55
C ALA A 1073 10.96 12.44 -2.69
N SER A 1074 10.09 12.31 -3.69
CA SER A 1074 9.42 11.06 -4.09
C SER A 1074 10.03 10.40 -5.34
N ASP A 1075 11.31 10.71 -5.63
CA ASP A 1075 12.01 10.32 -6.86
C ASP A 1075 11.27 10.80 -8.14
N ALA A 1076 10.42 11.83 -8.03
CA ALA A 1076 9.55 12.31 -9.09
C ALA A 1076 10.26 13.32 -10.01
N ARG A 1077 10.28 13.10 -11.33
CA ARG A 1077 10.80 14.10 -12.29
C ARG A 1077 10.15 15.46 -12.09
N ARG A 1078 10.95 16.51 -11.88
CA ARG A 1078 10.49 17.91 -11.80
C ARG A 1078 10.10 18.45 -13.18
N ASP A 1079 9.30 19.51 -13.17
CA ASP A 1079 8.85 20.23 -14.36
C ASP A 1079 9.96 21.13 -14.93
N ALA A 1080 9.75 21.65 -16.13
CA ALA A 1080 10.71 22.54 -16.81
C ALA A 1080 10.91 23.88 -16.07
N ALA A 1081 9.92 24.30 -15.26
CA ALA A 1081 10.03 25.37 -14.29
C ALA A 1081 9.92 24.73 -12.90
N PRO A 1082 11.03 24.23 -12.32
CA PRO A 1082 10.99 23.38 -11.13
C PRO A 1082 10.54 24.15 -9.89
N ASP A 1083 10.01 23.43 -8.90
CA ASP A 1083 9.61 24.03 -7.63
C ASP A 1083 10.79 24.23 -6.67
N ALA A 1084 10.67 25.24 -5.79
CA ALA A 1084 11.56 25.38 -4.65
C ALA A 1084 11.16 24.39 -3.52
N GLY A 1085 12.15 23.91 -2.77
CA GLY A 1085 11.96 22.92 -1.72
C GLY A 1085 11.88 21.48 -2.25
N ALA A 1086 11.58 20.57 -1.32
CA ALA A 1086 11.79 19.13 -1.48
C ALA A 1086 10.79 18.42 -2.41
N TRP A 1087 9.68 19.06 -2.76
CA TRP A 1087 8.57 18.44 -3.47
C TRP A 1087 8.17 19.28 -4.67
N GLU A 1088 7.75 18.63 -5.75
CA GLU A 1088 7.09 19.27 -6.88
C GLU A 1088 5.57 19.31 -6.66
N TYR A 1089 4.90 20.39 -7.09
CA TYR A 1089 3.45 20.48 -7.14
C TYR A 1089 2.87 19.58 -8.25
N ARG A 1090 1.66 19.04 -8.02
CA ARG A 1090 0.98 18.03 -8.82
C ARG A 1090 -0.54 18.12 -8.65
#